data_AF-A0A9X7ZI61-F1
#
_entry.id   AF-A0A9X7ZI61-F1
#
_cell.length_a   1.000
_cell.length_b   1.000
_cell.length_c   1.000
_cell.angle_alpha   90.00
_cell.angle_beta   90.00
_cell.angle_gamma   90.00
#
_symmetry.space_group_name_H-M   'P 1'
#
loop_
_entity.id
_entity.type
_entity.pdbx_description
1 polymer ?
#
loop_
_entity_poly.entity_id
_entity_poly.type
_entity_poly.pdbx_seq_one_letter_code
_entity_poly.pdbx_strand_id
1 'polypeptide(L)'
;MLSVLSVCAGAVLGLPGSASAAITQAQNVVAVTTTATPVSAGLVAVPAIPTTQFAVVTPPAHGTATISGATFTYTPANGFVGTDAFSYATTDGATVSTPATVGIQVMSPDSAPPSLATACTDLGPAFTPVCTAIGDVTDPLVQACSTVGSVDACSWFGGNKHGLISACFDVATGQLAVTCKTLDTAAQLVASQCRVVNGPIDYCALRSGSPIGDRSVQSYLAGPVHKALTQQYQLSSTLPLGEAQIPATHNSFNYTNANIPPTLSGMDPDQLYSLVNQLDLDMRFIELDLHWYPSLGAPGGYAPILCHGFDNHLGCTFERTAASGLQEIRRWLDAHPDQVIVLYIENRLDDPVDDISKSLPAGAAVIESTLGNTSARDLLFRPAQVQPGSSCDTQPIPLGVSMAQILASGKQVLLYTNSGCGHDAAWDALGFNDSNVQEKGMPVTVQFPDCYFTRAQFESSYTRFFDSNTLVDVLAGGGNAQPMTADQIHEMMRCGANAPGPNFVDPHADQLAGFVWSWSYGQPLSSPAQQCAVHNGDGRFQAEACGQFLPYACQAPDGWHISSGAGQFGGGALACVGQGAFAVPRTGYQNELLKAAKAQAGVDRVWLAYTAGNDGNWTMGATPPAAPSAPVTPSLPPMLASVPAPLFPGRVS
;
A
#
# COMPACT_ATOMS: atom_id res chain seq x y z
N MET A 1 21.50 -40.60 -41.02
CA MET A 1 22.26 -39.70 -41.90
C MET A 1 21.36 -39.28 -43.05
N LEU A 2 21.17 -37.96 -43.22
CA LEU A 2 20.88 -37.12 -44.42
C LEU A 2 20.20 -37.78 -45.65
N SER A 3 19.17 -37.21 -46.33
CA SER A 3 18.84 -35.79 -46.58
C SER A 3 17.45 -35.58 -47.26
N VAL A 4 16.79 -34.46 -46.90
CA VAL A 4 16.11 -33.38 -47.71
C VAL A 4 14.88 -33.75 -48.59
N LEU A 5 13.64 -33.35 -48.21
CA LEU A 5 12.85 -32.08 -48.46
C LEU A 5 12.41 -31.87 -49.93
N SER A 6 11.24 -31.29 -50.30
CA SER A 6 9.98 -30.83 -49.68
C SER A 6 9.01 -30.40 -50.81
N VAL A 7 7.72 -30.13 -50.52
CA VAL A 7 6.60 -29.93 -51.48
C VAL A 7 5.79 -28.62 -51.23
N CYS A 8 5.29 -28.04 -52.35
CA CYS A 8 4.11 -27.22 -52.71
C CYS A 8 3.03 -26.80 -51.67
N ALA A 9 2.01 -25.95 -51.89
CA ALA A 9 1.60 -24.83 -52.79
C ALA A 9 0.13 -24.44 -52.41
N GLY A 10 -0.38 -23.25 -52.79
CA GLY A 10 -1.83 -22.98 -52.97
C GLY A 10 -2.39 -21.67 -52.35
N ALA A 11 -3.12 -20.87 -53.13
CA ALA A 11 -3.64 -19.53 -52.79
C ALA A 11 -5.15 -19.49 -52.51
N VAL A 12 -5.60 -18.57 -51.63
CA VAL A 12 -7.00 -18.12 -51.44
C VAL A 12 -7.02 -16.58 -51.20
N LEU A 13 -8.04 -15.93 -51.75
CA LEU A 13 -8.39 -14.50 -51.70
C LEU A 13 -8.36 -13.89 -50.27
N GLY A 14 -7.67 -12.75 -50.11
CA GLY A 14 -7.63 -11.97 -48.86
C GLY A 14 -8.44 -10.67 -48.95
N LEU A 15 -9.19 -10.38 -47.88
CA LEU A 15 -9.89 -9.12 -47.59
C LEU A 15 -8.94 -7.90 -47.66
N PRO A 16 -9.42 -6.68 -47.93
CA PRO A 16 -8.61 -5.47 -47.73
C PRO A 16 -8.39 -5.28 -46.22
N GLY A 17 -7.18 -5.54 -45.77
CA GLY A 17 -6.72 -5.11 -44.46
C GLY A 17 -6.67 -3.59 -44.42
N SER A 18 -7.57 -2.98 -43.67
CA SER A 18 -7.38 -1.64 -43.14
C SER A 18 -6.23 -1.69 -42.12
N ALA A 19 -4.99 -1.61 -42.59
CA ALA A 19 -3.90 -1.15 -41.74
C ALA A 19 -4.16 0.33 -41.48
N SER A 20 -4.81 0.66 -40.36
CA SER A 20 -4.75 2.01 -39.82
C SER A 20 -3.29 2.29 -39.52
N ALA A 21 -2.62 3.10 -40.34
CA ALA A 21 -1.32 3.64 -40.00
C ALA A 21 -1.48 4.38 -38.66
N ALA A 22 -0.76 3.94 -37.64
CA ALA A 22 -0.79 4.57 -36.33
C ALA A 22 -0.24 6.00 -36.50
N ILE A 23 -1.05 7.01 -36.20
CA ILE A 23 -0.62 8.41 -36.22
C ILE A 23 0.41 8.59 -35.10
N THR A 24 1.61 9.07 -35.46
CA THR A 24 2.66 9.41 -34.49
C THR A 24 2.15 10.50 -33.56
N GLN A 25 2.14 10.29 -32.25
CA GLN A 25 1.74 11.29 -31.25
C GLN A 25 2.97 11.91 -30.56
N ALA A 26 3.03 13.24 -30.48
CA ALA A 26 3.99 13.96 -29.65
C ALA A 26 3.64 13.81 -28.15
N GLN A 27 4.63 13.88 -27.26
CA GLN A 27 4.43 13.73 -25.80
C GLN A 27 4.97 14.94 -25.03
N ASN A 28 4.42 15.20 -23.85
CA ASN A 28 4.88 16.32 -23.04
C ASN A 28 6.29 16.06 -22.46
N VAL A 29 7.12 17.09 -22.37
CA VAL A 29 8.50 17.02 -21.86
C VAL A 29 8.70 18.10 -20.78
N VAL A 30 9.61 17.92 -19.83
CA VAL A 30 9.94 18.94 -18.82
C VAL A 30 11.46 19.14 -18.74
N ALA A 31 11.91 20.39 -18.58
CA ALA A 31 13.32 20.75 -18.41
C ALA A 31 13.55 21.82 -17.32
N VAL A 32 14.73 21.82 -16.70
CA VAL A 32 15.13 22.79 -15.68
C VAL A 32 16.46 23.41 -16.08
N THR A 33 16.61 24.72 -15.89
CA THR A 33 17.86 25.43 -16.17
C THR A 33 18.05 26.68 -15.31
N THR A 34 19.19 27.36 -15.43
CA THR A 34 19.45 28.65 -14.79
C THR A 34 19.38 29.79 -15.80
N THR A 35 19.25 31.04 -15.34
CA THR A 35 19.22 32.25 -16.21
C THR A 35 20.45 32.41 -17.11
N ALA A 36 21.53 31.67 -16.85
CA ALA A 36 22.81 31.76 -17.56
C ALA A 36 23.14 30.53 -18.42
N THR A 37 22.30 29.49 -18.45
CA THR A 37 22.65 28.21 -19.09
C THR A 37 21.54 27.75 -20.05
N PRO A 38 21.85 27.46 -21.32
CA PRO A 38 20.93 26.73 -22.19
C PRO A 38 20.75 25.28 -21.73
N VAL A 39 19.53 24.75 -21.82
CA VAL A 39 19.24 23.33 -21.54
C VAL A 39 18.86 22.61 -22.82
N SER A 40 19.37 21.40 -23.01
CA SER A 40 19.03 20.55 -24.16
C SER A 40 18.52 19.20 -23.72
N ALA A 41 17.42 18.73 -24.31
CA ALA A 41 16.82 17.43 -24.01
C ALA A 41 16.09 16.83 -25.23
N GLY A 42 15.76 15.54 -25.14
CA GLY A 42 15.07 14.80 -26.20
C GLY A 42 13.58 15.13 -26.32
N LEU A 43 13.05 15.10 -27.54
CA LEU A 43 11.65 15.18 -27.90
C LEU A 43 11.13 13.78 -28.25
N VAL A 44 9.89 13.48 -27.86
CA VAL A 44 9.34 12.12 -27.91
C VAL A 44 8.19 12.02 -28.91
N ALA A 45 8.14 10.88 -29.61
CA ALA A 45 7.13 10.53 -30.60
C ALA A 45 6.71 9.05 -30.43
N VAL A 46 5.42 8.74 -30.47
CA VAL A 46 4.92 7.35 -30.30
C VAL A 46 3.95 6.97 -31.44
N PRO A 47 4.23 5.91 -32.22
CA PRO A 47 5.46 5.11 -32.20
C PRO A 47 6.66 5.93 -32.72
N ALA A 48 7.85 5.68 -32.17
CA ALA A 48 9.08 6.29 -32.68
C ALA A 48 9.50 5.56 -33.96
N ILE A 49 9.35 6.21 -35.11
CA ILE A 49 9.83 5.69 -36.40
C ILE A 49 11.01 6.51 -36.93
N PRO A 50 11.95 5.92 -37.68
CA PRO A 50 13.18 6.61 -38.12
C PRO A 50 12.96 7.86 -38.98
N THR A 51 11.79 8.01 -39.59
CA THR A 51 11.43 9.16 -40.44
C THR A 51 10.78 10.32 -39.67
N THR A 52 10.63 10.21 -38.34
CA THR A 52 9.95 11.23 -37.54
C THR A 52 10.76 12.53 -37.47
N GLN A 53 10.12 13.64 -37.83
CA GLN A 53 10.65 14.99 -37.71
C GLN A 53 9.89 15.77 -36.63
N PHE A 54 10.56 16.74 -36.02
CA PHE A 54 10.06 17.54 -34.91
C PHE A 54 10.11 19.02 -35.25
N ALA A 55 9.06 19.78 -34.93
CA ALA A 55 9.01 21.22 -35.15
C ALA A 55 8.32 21.94 -33.99
N VAL A 56 8.85 23.11 -33.60
CA VAL A 56 8.22 24.01 -32.63
C VAL A 56 6.95 24.57 -33.25
N VAL A 57 5.83 24.46 -32.55
CA VAL A 57 4.52 24.97 -32.97
C VAL A 57 4.23 26.31 -32.31
N THR A 58 4.46 26.41 -31.00
CA THR A 58 4.32 27.65 -30.24
C THR A 58 5.63 27.90 -29.50
N PRO A 59 6.30 29.05 -29.73
CA PRO A 59 7.54 29.36 -29.04
C PRO A 59 7.29 29.64 -27.55
N PRO A 60 8.34 29.57 -26.72
CA PRO A 60 8.26 29.95 -25.32
C PRO A 60 8.08 31.46 -25.15
N ALA A 61 7.48 31.87 -24.02
CA ALA A 61 7.16 33.27 -23.74
C ALA A 61 8.34 34.05 -23.14
N HIS A 62 9.29 33.36 -22.50
CA HIS A 62 10.37 33.95 -21.72
C HIS A 62 11.74 33.32 -22.03
N GLY A 63 11.93 32.84 -23.27
CA GLY A 63 13.18 32.33 -23.80
C GLY A 63 13.10 32.01 -25.30
N THR A 64 14.08 31.27 -25.82
CA THR A 64 14.06 30.76 -27.20
C THR A 64 14.27 29.25 -27.21
N ALA A 65 13.51 28.53 -28.05
CA ALA A 65 13.65 27.08 -28.23
C ALA A 65 13.99 26.77 -29.70
N THR A 66 15.00 25.93 -29.91
CA THR A 66 15.36 25.38 -31.23
C THR A 66 15.33 23.86 -31.18
N ILE A 67 15.11 23.21 -32.33
CA ILE A 67 15.08 21.74 -32.44
C ILE A 67 16.09 21.32 -33.50
N SER A 68 16.90 20.31 -33.17
CA SER A 68 17.82 19.64 -34.08
C SER A 68 17.65 18.12 -33.94
N GLY A 69 17.14 17.47 -34.98
CA GLY A 69 16.75 16.06 -34.90
C GLY A 69 15.65 15.83 -33.86
N ALA A 70 15.89 14.91 -32.93
CA ALA A 70 15.00 14.65 -31.80
C ALA A 70 15.41 15.41 -30.53
N THR A 71 16.25 16.44 -30.61
CA THR A 71 16.73 17.19 -29.45
C THR A 71 16.29 18.64 -29.56
N PHE A 72 15.75 19.22 -28.49
CA PHE A 72 15.55 20.66 -28.39
C PHE A 72 16.67 21.30 -27.57
N THR A 73 16.90 22.58 -27.81
CA THR A 73 17.71 23.45 -26.96
C THR A 73 16.88 24.67 -26.59
N TYR A 74 16.70 24.90 -25.29
CA TYR A 74 16.06 26.09 -24.76
C TYR A 74 17.09 27.03 -24.13
N THR A 75 17.02 28.31 -24.48
CA THR A 75 17.83 29.38 -23.89
C THR A 75 16.90 30.37 -23.20
N PRO A 76 16.95 30.52 -21.87
CA PRO A 76 16.15 31.51 -21.15
C PRO A 76 16.43 32.94 -21.64
N ALA A 77 15.41 33.80 -21.55
CA ALA A 77 15.64 35.24 -21.67
C ALA A 77 16.50 35.72 -20.49
N ASN A 78 17.40 36.66 -20.77
CA ASN A 78 18.33 37.16 -19.75
C ASN A 78 17.57 37.69 -18.53
N GLY A 79 17.89 37.16 -17.34
CA GLY A 79 17.29 37.55 -16.07
C GLY A 79 15.92 36.96 -15.77
N PHE A 80 15.35 36.11 -16.63
CA PHE A 80 14.06 35.46 -16.36
C PHE A 80 14.19 34.31 -15.35
N VAL A 81 13.36 34.35 -14.29
CA VAL A 81 13.23 33.30 -13.28
C VAL A 81 11.74 32.97 -13.14
N GLY A 82 11.38 31.70 -13.23
CA GLY A 82 9.99 31.25 -13.24
C GLY A 82 9.73 30.12 -14.21
N THR A 83 8.46 29.81 -14.44
CA THR A 83 8.04 28.76 -15.38
C THR A 83 7.82 29.31 -16.78
N ASP A 84 8.28 28.59 -17.80
CA ASP A 84 8.03 28.87 -19.22
C ASP A 84 7.59 27.58 -19.92
N ALA A 85 7.10 27.67 -21.15
CA ALA A 85 6.73 26.49 -21.93
C ALA A 85 6.69 26.78 -23.43
N PHE A 86 7.05 25.80 -24.25
CA PHE A 86 6.83 25.84 -25.70
C PHE A 86 6.11 24.57 -26.16
N SER A 87 5.45 24.59 -27.32
CA SER A 87 4.83 23.39 -27.88
C SER A 87 5.55 22.91 -29.13
N TYR A 88 5.51 21.61 -29.39
CA TYR A 88 6.08 21.00 -30.58
C TYR A 88 5.13 19.95 -31.17
N ALA A 89 5.25 19.71 -32.48
CA ALA A 89 4.55 18.63 -33.16
C ALA A 89 5.55 17.72 -33.89
N THR A 90 5.07 16.52 -34.19
CA THR A 90 5.83 15.49 -34.90
C THR A 90 5.18 15.20 -36.25
N THR A 91 5.99 14.86 -37.24
CA THR A 91 5.50 14.43 -38.55
C THR A 91 6.34 13.29 -39.10
N ASP A 92 5.71 12.35 -39.78
CA ASP A 92 6.36 11.27 -40.53
C ASP A 92 6.51 11.59 -42.03
N GLY A 93 6.18 12.82 -42.43
CA GLY A 93 6.13 13.27 -43.82
C GLY A 93 4.77 13.11 -44.50
N ALA A 94 3.80 12.42 -43.87
CA ALA A 94 2.44 12.23 -44.37
C ALA A 94 1.36 12.82 -43.43
N THR A 95 1.60 12.74 -42.12
CA THR A 95 0.68 13.22 -41.08
C THR A 95 1.41 14.12 -40.09
N VAL A 96 0.69 15.07 -39.49
CA VAL A 96 1.20 15.94 -38.41
C VAL A 96 0.40 15.65 -37.16
N SER A 97 1.07 15.49 -36.03
CA SER A 97 0.46 15.18 -34.74
C SER A 97 -0.21 16.39 -34.10
N THR A 98 -1.08 16.14 -33.13
CA THR A 98 -1.52 17.20 -32.21
C THR A 98 -0.30 17.69 -31.40
N PRO A 99 -0.12 19.01 -31.23
CA PRO A 99 1.03 19.54 -30.50
C PRO A 99 1.09 19.05 -29.05
N ALA A 100 2.30 18.76 -28.56
CA ALA A 100 2.61 18.49 -27.17
C ALA A 100 3.41 19.64 -26.54
N THR A 101 3.41 19.73 -25.22
CA THR A 101 4.01 20.86 -24.47
C THR A 101 5.31 20.46 -23.80
N VAL A 102 6.34 21.30 -23.93
CA VAL A 102 7.56 21.26 -23.14
C VAL A 102 7.46 22.30 -22.03
N GLY A 103 7.36 21.88 -20.78
CA GLY A 103 7.40 22.76 -19.60
C GLY A 103 8.82 23.03 -19.13
N ILE A 104 9.12 24.26 -18.72
CA ILE A 104 10.47 24.71 -18.38
C ILE A 104 10.46 25.46 -17.05
N GLN A 105 11.41 25.16 -16.17
CA GLN A 105 11.64 25.94 -14.95
C GLN A 105 13.02 26.61 -15.01
N VAL A 106 13.06 27.94 -14.85
CA VAL A 106 14.30 28.74 -14.87
C VAL A 106 14.60 29.29 -13.48
N MET A 107 15.82 29.04 -12.98
CA MET A 107 16.30 29.41 -11.63
C MET A 107 17.40 30.47 -11.68
N SER A 108 17.66 31.18 -10.57
CA SER A 108 18.76 32.14 -10.47
C SER A 108 20.13 31.45 -10.34
N PRO A 109 21.25 32.00 -10.88
CA PRO A 109 22.59 31.42 -10.77
C PRO A 109 23.12 31.40 -9.33
N ASP A 110 22.71 32.35 -8.49
CA ASP A 110 23.07 32.38 -7.06
C ASP A 110 22.36 31.28 -6.25
N SER A 111 21.39 30.61 -6.88
CA SER A 111 20.72 29.40 -6.40
C SER A 111 21.18 28.14 -7.15
N ALA A 112 22.21 28.24 -8.02
CA ALA A 112 22.78 27.11 -8.74
C ALA A 112 23.82 26.36 -7.89
N PRO A 113 23.85 25.02 -7.91
CA PRO A 113 24.78 24.24 -7.10
C PRO A 113 26.23 24.26 -7.65
N PRO A 114 27.28 24.17 -6.82
CA PRO A 114 28.66 23.99 -7.29
C PRO A 114 28.93 22.60 -7.88
N SER A 115 29.98 22.47 -8.71
CA SER A 115 30.37 21.19 -9.33
C SER A 115 31.00 20.21 -8.33
N LEU A 116 30.87 18.91 -8.56
CA LEU A 116 31.43 17.85 -7.70
C LEU A 116 32.96 17.96 -7.53
N ALA A 117 33.68 18.34 -8.60
CA ALA A 117 35.15 18.50 -8.56
C ALA A 117 35.59 19.72 -7.74
N THR A 118 34.82 20.82 -7.81
CA THR A 118 35.04 22.01 -6.97
C THR A 118 34.75 21.70 -5.51
N ALA A 119 33.65 20.99 -5.23
CA ALA A 119 33.27 20.57 -3.90
C ALA A 119 34.34 19.66 -3.24
N CYS A 120 34.94 18.71 -3.99
CA CYS A 120 35.99 17.84 -3.46
C CYS A 120 37.33 18.54 -3.19
N THR A 121 37.63 19.64 -3.90
CA THR A 121 38.86 20.43 -3.66
C THR A 121 38.75 21.24 -2.37
N ASP A 122 37.55 21.77 -2.08
CA ASP A 122 37.28 22.59 -0.90
C ASP A 122 37.19 21.75 0.41
N LEU A 123 36.95 20.44 0.30
CA LEU A 123 36.87 19.48 1.41
C LEU A 123 38.25 19.00 1.92
N GLY A 124 39.31 19.18 1.12
CA GLY A 124 40.68 18.81 1.48
C GLY A 124 41.05 17.32 1.37
N PRO A 125 42.34 16.95 1.55
CA PRO A 125 42.88 15.65 1.12
C PRO A 125 42.33 14.42 1.87
N ALA A 126 41.81 14.60 3.08
CA ALA A 126 41.27 13.50 3.91
C ALA A 126 39.99 12.87 3.33
N PHE A 127 39.27 13.59 2.45
CA PHE A 127 38.03 13.14 1.82
C PHE A 127 38.23 12.56 0.41
N THR A 128 39.48 12.49 -0.06
CA THR A 128 39.83 11.94 -1.38
C THR A 128 39.25 10.54 -1.62
N PRO A 129 39.29 9.56 -0.68
CA PRO A 129 38.75 8.22 -0.92
C PRO A 129 37.23 8.17 -1.12
N VAL A 130 36.48 9.07 -0.47
CA VAL A 130 35.02 9.18 -0.59
C VAL A 130 34.64 9.87 -1.90
N CYS A 131 35.37 10.94 -2.26
CA CYS A 131 35.25 11.59 -3.56
C CYS A 131 35.59 10.63 -4.72
N THR A 132 36.61 9.78 -4.55
CA THR A 132 36.97 8.72 -5.51
C THR A 132 35.87 7.66 -5.59
N ALA A 133 35.32 7.18 -4.48
CA ALA A 133 34.24 6.19 -4.49
C ALA A 133 32.92 6.72 -5.09
N ILE A 134 32.59 8.00 -4.86
CA ILE A 134 31.44 8.65 -5.50
C ILE A 134 31.70 8.81 -6.99
N GLY A 135 32.88 9.33 -7.39
CA GLY A 135 33.29 9.43 -8.79
C GLY A 135 33.32 8.08 -9.52
N ASP A 136 33.82 7.03 -8.89
CA ASP A 136 33.88 5.67 -9.47
C ASP A 136 32.48 5.05 -9.68
N VAL A 137 31.43 5.56 -9.01
CA VAL A 137 30.03 5.13 -9.19
C VAL A 137 29.29 6.06 -10.16
N THR A 138 29.52 7.37 -10.08
CA THR A 138 28.83 8.37 -10.91
C THR A 138 29.46 8.53 -12.28
N ASP A 139 30.78 8.42 -12.42
CA ASP A 139 31.48 8.70 -13.67
C ASP A 139 31.25 7.59 -14.70
N PRO A 140 31.30 6.28 -14.37
CA PRO A 140 30.91 5.24 -15.31
C PRO A 140 29.43 5.31 -15.68
N LEU A 141 28.56 5.77 -14.78
CA LEU A 141 27.12 5.91 -14.99
C LEU A 141 26.80 7.09 -15.93
N VAL A 142 27.43 8.25 -15.71
CA VAL A 142 27.35 9.43 -16.58
C VAL A 142 27.98 9.15 -17.95
N GLN A 143 29.10 8.41 -17.99
CA GLN A 143 29.77 8.02 -19.22
C GLN A 143 28.97 6.97 -20.02
N ALA A 144 28.34 6.00 -19.34
CA ALA A 144 27.51 4.97 -19.95
C ALA A 144 26.17 5.52 -20.48
N CYS A 145 25.54 6.47 -19.76
CA CYS A 145 24.32 7.12 -20.22
C CYS A 145 24.54 8.14 -21.34
N SER A 146 25.77 8.59 -21.58
CA SER A 146 26.08 9.64 -22.56
C SER A 146 26.60 9.16 -23.91
N THR A 147 26.95 7.88 -24.09
CA THR A 147 27.75 7.50 -25.28
C THR A 147 27.16 6.48 -26.26
N VAL A 148 26.31 5.49 -25.93
CA VAL A 148 25.79 4.58 -26.97
C VAL A 148 24.42 3.98 -26.62
N GLY A 149 23.47 3.98 -27.56
CA GLY A 149 22.16 3.38 -27.39
C GLY A 149 22.18 1.85 -27.40
N SER A 150 21.79 1.22 -26.30
CA SER A 150 20.86 0.09 -26.27
C SER A 150 20.37 -0.16 -24.84
N VAL A 151 19.16 -0.68 -24.75
CA VAL A 151 18.34 -0.88 -23.55
C VAL A 151 18.93 -1.91 -22.55
N ASP A 152 20.07 -2.53 -22.87
CA ASP A 152 20.63 -3.66 -22.12
C ASP A 152 21.53 -3.25 -20.95
N ALA A 153 22.15 -2.06 -20.98
CA ALA A 153 22.98 -1.58 -19.87
C ALA A 153 22.16 -1.25 -18.60
N CYS A 154 20.85 -1.00 -18.76
CA CYS A 154 19.92 -0.78 -17.65
C CYS A 154 19.35 -2.07 -17.05
N SER A 155 19.60 -3.24 -17.66
CA SER A 155 19.05 -4.53 -17.20
C SER A 155 19.70 -5.06 -15.91
N TRP A 156 20.73 -4.40 -15.40
CA TRP A 156 21.49 -4.82 -14.22
C TRP A 156 20.87 -4.39 -12.87
N PHE A 157 19.63 -3.89 -12.86
CA PHE A 157 18.94 -3.38 -11.66
C PHE A 157 17.80 -4.28 -11.16
N GLY A 158 18.04 -5.59 -11.13
CA GLY A 158 17.13 -6.57 -10.51
C GLY A 158 17.31 -6.68 -9.00
N GLY A 159 16.93 -5.65 -8.23
CA GLY A 159 16.80 -5.73 -6.78
C GLY A 159 17.39 -4.54 -6.00
N ASN A 160 16.51 -3.86 -5.25
CA ASN A 160 16.77 -2.89 -4.18
C ASN A 160 18.13 -3.03 -3.48
N LYS A 161 19.00 -2.00 -3.58
CA LYS A 161 19.98 -1.61 -2.53
C LYS A 161 20.36 -0.13 -2.71
N HIS A 162 19.72 0.79 -2.00
CA HIS A 162 20.05 2.22 -1.98
C HIS A 162 20.53 2.63 -0.59
N GLY A 163 21.85 2.79 -0.43
CA GLY A 163 22.45 3.45 0.73
C GLY A 163 23.10 4.75 0.26
N LEU A 164 22.55 5.89 0.67
CA LEU A 164 23.11 7.21 0.42
C LEU A 164 22.57 8.17 1.47
N ILE A 165 23.47 9.03 2.00
CA ILE A 165 23.27 10.02 3.08
C ILE A 165 23.64 9.49 4.47
N SER A 166 24.93 9.23 4.70
CA SER A 166 25.48 9.12 6.05
C SER A 166 26.88 9.74 6.08
N ALA A 167 26.96 11.08 6.12
CA ALA A 167 28.23 11.77 6.44
C ALA A 167 28.12 13.28 6.72
N CYS A 168 26.98 13.94 6.53
CA CYS A 168 26.95 15.42 6.46
C CYS A 168 26.54 16.15 7.76
N PHE A 169 26.76 15.54 8.93
CA PHE A 169 26.55 16.21 10.22
C PHE A 169 27.88 16.39 10.95
N ASP A 170 28.29 17.65 11.18
CA ASP A 170 29.39 17.96 12.08
C ASP A 170 28.85 17.98 13.53
N VAL A 171 29.12 16.87 14.23
CA VAL A 171 28.77 16.66 15.63
C VAL A 171 29.43 17.66 16.59
N ALA A 172 30.46 18.39 16.15
CA ALA A 172 31.15 19.37 16.99
C ALA A 172 30.59 20.79 16.90
N THR A 173 29.86 21.14 15.82
CA THR A 173 29.43 22.53 15.56
C THR A 173 27.93 22.71 15.34
N GLY A 174 27.15 21.63 15.15
CA GLY A 174 25.69 21.69 15.17
C GLY A 174 25.04 22.49 14.03
N GLN A 175 25.68 22.60 12.87
CA GLN A 175 25.11 23.26 11.68
C GLN A 175 25.06 22.32 10.47
N LEU A 176 23.95 22.37 9.72
CA LEU A 176 23.84 21.82 8.37
C LEU A 176 24.42 22.80 7.35
N ALA A 177 25.32 22.34 6.48
CA ALA A 177 25.90 23.16 5.41
C ALA A 177 25.05 23.13 4.12
N VAL A 178 25.03 24.28 3.41
CA VAL A 178 24.30 24.57 2.15
C VAL A 178 24.52 23.52 1.03
N THR A 179 25.61 22.76 1.12
CA THR A 179 26.10 21.78 0.14
C THR A 179 25.21 20.53 -0.02
N CYS A 180 24.33 20.21 0.94
CA CYS A 180 23.43 19.05 0.84
C CYS A 180 22.28 19.24 -0.17
N LYS A 181 21.90 20.49 -0.47
CA LYS A 181 20.88 20.84 -1.49
C LYS A 181 21.30 20.46 -2.91
N THR A 182 22.61 20.35 -3.14
CA THR A 182 23.26 20.07 -4.42
C THR A 182 23.22 18.59 -4.82
N LEU A 183 23.39 17.69 -3.84
CA LEU A 183 23.43 16.23 -4.07
C LEU A 183 22.03 15.66 -4.34
N ASP A 184 21.01 16.17 -3.65
CA ASP A 184 19.59 15.90 -3.94
C ASP A 184 19.22 16.32 -5.38
N THR A 185 19.71 17.49 -5.82
CA THR A 185 19.50 17.99 -7.19
C THR A 185 20.18 17.11 -8.26
N ALA A 186 21.32 16.49 -7.95
CA ALA A 186 22.01 15.57 -8.87
C ALA A 186 21.30 14.20 -8.99
N ALA A 187 20.74 13.68 -7.89
CA ALA A 187 19.89 12.48 -7.92
C ALA A 187 18.60 12.71 -8.73
N GLN A 188 18.00 13.90 -8.61
CA GLN A 188 16.90 14.33 -9.49
C GLN A 188 17.32 14.45 -10.96
N LEU A 189 18.54 14.93 -11.24
CA LEU A 189 19.07 15.04 -12.61
C LEU A 189 19.22 13.65 -13.26
N VAL A 190 19.72 12.64 -12.53
CA VAL A 190 19.87 11.25 -13.04
C VAL A 190 18.52 10.58 -13.27
N ALA A 191 17.58 10.70 -12.34
CA ALA A 191 16.21 10.22 -12.52
C ALA A 191 15.53 10.92 -13.71
N SER A 192 15.81 12.22 -13.93
CA SER A 192 15.33 12.97 -15.08
C SER A 192 15.98 12.53 -16.40
N GLN A 193 17.27 12.19 -16.39
CA GLN A 193 17.99 11.73 -17.57
C GLN A 193 17.53 10.32 -18.01
N CYS A 194 17.16 9.45 -17.07
CA CYS A 194 16.51 8.15 -17.36
C CYS A 194 15.19 8.33 -18.11
N ARG A 195 14.37 9.33 -17.72
CA ARG A 195 13.12 9.69 -18.42
C ARG A 195 13.38 10.24 -19.83
N VAL A 196 14.48 10.96 -20.03
CA VAL A 196 14.87 11.57 -21.32
C VAL A 196 15.24 10.52 -22.39
N VAL A 197 15.62 9.30 -22.00
CA VAL A 197 16.06 8.23 -22.93
C VAL A 197 15.06 7.08 -23.10
N ASN A 198 13.85 7.20 -22.55
CA ASN A 198 12.75 6.23 -22.71
C ASN A 198 13.10 4.78 -22.27
N GLY A 199 13.85 4.65 -21.16
CA GLY A 199 14.01 3.36 -20.48
C GLY A 199 12.65 2.79 -20.00
N PRO A 200 12.55 1.48 -19.72
CA PRO A 200 11.28 0.89 -19.29
C PRO A 200 10.73 1.62 -18.05
N ILE A 201 9.42 1.89 -18.05
CA ILE A 201 8.74 2.80 -17.10
C ILE A 201 8.84 2.35 -15.63
N ASP A 202 9.25 1.11 -15.40
CA ASP A 202 9.46 0.51 -14.09
C ASP A 202 10.78 0.96 -13.44
N TYR A 203 11.70 1.54 -14.22
CA TYR A 203 13.04 1.95 -13.77
C TYR A 203 13.30 3.47 -13.77
N CYS A 204 12.45 4.28 -14.41
CA CYS A 204 12.70 5.73 -14.60
C CYS A 204 11.76 6.68 -13.81
N ALA A 205 10.98 6.19 -12.86
CA ALA A 205 9.99 7.01 -12.16
C ALA A 205 10.19 7.06 -10.63
N LEU A 206 10.27 8.28 -10.07
CA LEU A 206 9.66 8.59 -8.77
C LEU A 206 8.21 8.96 -9.10
N ARG A 207 7.24 8.09 -8.78
CA ARG A 207 5.85 8.19 -9.24
C ARG A 207 4.97 8.94 -8.25
N SER A 208 4.44 10.09 -8.62
CA SER A 208 3.07 10.42 -8.19
C SER A 208 2.11 9.50 -8.98
N GLY A 209 1.69 8.39 -8.37
CA GLY A 209 0.75 7.43 -8.98
C GLY A 209 1.43 6.38 -9.84
N SER A 210 1.53 5.15 -9.32
CA SER A 210 2.10 4.03 -10.06
C SER A 210 1.04 3.19 -10.75
N PRO A 211 1.07 3.07 -12.09
CA PRO A 211 0.39 1.96 -12.77
C PRO A 211 0.77 0.56 -12.25
N ILE A 212 1.94 0.39 -11.60
CA ILE A 212 2.26 -0.85 -10.88
C ILE A 212 1.42 -0.92 -9.60
N GLY A 213 1.29 0.18 -8.86
CA GLY A 213 0.44 0.31 -7.68
C GLY A 213 -1.00 -0.09 -7.97
N ASP A 214 -1.65 0.64 -8.87
CA ASP A 214 -3.07 0.43 -9.14
C ASP A 214 -3.34 -0.97 -9.69
N ARG A 215 -2.59 -1.46 -10.68
CA ARG A 215 -2.83 -2.81 -11.22
C ARG A 215 -2.55 -3.91 -10.19
N SER A 216 -1.52 -3.76 -9.37
CA SER A 216 -1.14 -4.78 -8.37
C SER A 216 -2.12 -4.82 -7.23
N VAL A 217 -2.54 -3.64 -6.74
CA VAL A 217 -3.62 -3.51 -5.75
C VAL A 217 -4.93 -4.06 -6.33
N GLN A 218 -5.30 -3.72 -7.57
CA GLN A 218 -6.51 -4.29 -8.19
C GLN A 218 -6.43 -5.81 -8.37
N SER A 219 -5.25 -6.35 -8.69
CA SER A 219 -5.04 -7.80 -8.77
C SER A 219 -5.17 -8.47 -7.40
N TYR A 220 -4.64 -7.84 -6.36
CA TYR A 220 -4.81 -8.26 -4.97
C TYR A 220 -6.27 -8.24 -4.54
N LEU A 221 -6.99 -7.15 -4.80
CA LEU A 221 -8.41 -6.98 -4.50
C LEU A 221 -9.29 -8.02 -5.22
N ALA A 222 -8.90 -8.45 -6.42
CA ALA A 222 -9.55 -9.55 -7.13
C ALA A 222 -9.09 -10.95 -6.66
N GLY A 223 -8.07 -11.00 -5.81
CA GLY A 223 -7.34 -12.20 -5.42
C GLY A 223 -7.93 -12.93 -4.20
N PRO A 224 -7.48 -14.17 -3.97
CA PRO A 224 -7.99 -15.02 -2.89
C PRO A 224 -7.56 -14.56 -1.50
N VAL A 225 -6.40 -13.90 -1.36
CA VAL A 225 -5.90 -13.40 -0.07
C VAL A 225 -6.82 -12.29 0.46
N HIS A 226 -7.12 -11.29 -0.36
CA HIS A 226 -8.08 -10.23 -0.03
C HIS A 226 -9.45 -10.80 0.37
N LYS A 227 -9.95 -11.77 -0.42
CA LYS A 227 -11.23 -12.42 -0.12
C LYS A 227 -11.23 -13.09 1.25
N ALA A 228 -10.14 -13.78 1.61
CA ALA A 228 -9.99 -14.41 2.92
C ALA A 228 -9.88 -13.38 4.05
N LEU A 229 -9.08 -12.32 3.89
CA LEU A 229 -8.93 -11.27 4.89
C LEU A 229 -10.21 -10.47 5.13
N THR A 230 -10.99 -10.21 4.08
CA THR A 230 -12.32 -9.59 4.19
C THR A 230 -13.25 -10.41 5.08
N GLN A 231 -13.27 -11.75 4.91
CA GLN A 231 -14.07 -12.62 5.78
C GLN A 231 -13.52 -12.69 7.22
N GLN A 232 -12.19 -12.67 7.39
CA GLN A 232 -11.58 -12.58 8.73
C GLN A 232 -11.94 -11.28 9.44
N TYR A 233 -11.96 -10.15 8.73
CA TYR A 233 -12.37 -8.87 9.27
C TYR A 233 -13.82 -8.92 9.79
N GLN A 234 -14.73 -9.57 9.05
CA GLN A 234 -16.10 -9.78 9.53
C GLN A 234 -16.13 -10.66 10.79
N LEU A 235 -15.36 -11.75 10.81
CA LEU A 235 -15.23 -12.62 11.98
C LEU A 235 -14.61 -11.91 13.18
N SER A 236 -13.72 -10.93 13.00
CA SER A 236 -13.07 -10.21 14.11
C SER A 236 -13.81 -8.93 14.53
N SER A 237 -14.64 -8.34 13.67
CA SER A 237 -15.26 -7.02 13.86
C SER A 237 -16.05 -6.84 15.16
N THR A 238 -16.68 -7.89 15.67
CA THR A 238 -17.44 -7.86 16.94
C THR A 238 -16.67 -8.44 18.13
N LEU A 239 -15.41 -8.82 17.95
CA LEU A 239 -14.53 -9.16 19.07
C LEU A 239 -14.07 -7.87 19.78
N PRO A 240 -13.82 -7.92 21.09
CA PRO A 240 -13.09 -6.87 21.78
C PRO A 240 -11.72 -6.62 21.11
N LEU A 241 -11.25 -5.37 21.09
CA LEU A 241 -9.97 -4.97 20.50
C LEU A 241 -8.78 -5.73 21.09
N GLY A 242 -8.85 -6.12 22.38
CA GLY A 242 -7.83 -6.96 23.01
C GLY A 242 -7.69 -8.36 22.37
N GLU A 243 -8.71 -8.84 21.67
CA GLU A 243 -8.69 -10.13 20.94
C GLU A 243 -8.62 -9.96 19.43
N ALA A 244 -8.97 -8.78 18.90
CA ALA A 244 -8.99 -8.52 17.47
C ALA A 244 -7.55 -8.53 16.91
N GLN A 245 -7.38 -9.24 15.81
CA GLN A 245 -6.13 -9.26 15.04
C GLN A 245 -6.33 -8.43 13.78
N ILE A 246 -5.63 -7.31 13.72
CA ILE A 246 -5.80 -6.22 12.77
C ILE A 246 -4.49 -6.11 11.99
N PRO A 247 -4.48 -6.41 10.68
CA PRO A 247 -3.29 -6.22 9.84
C PRO A 247 -2.80 -4.78 9.92
N ALA A 248 -1.49 -4.62 10.13
CA ALA A 248 -0.84 -3.35 10.35
C ALA A 248 0.32 -3.12 9.38
N THR A 249 0.78 -1.89 9.28
CA THR A 249 2.10 -1.54 8.76
C THR A 249 2.88 -0.73 9.79
N HIS A 250 4.21 -0.77 9.67
CA HIS A 250 5.10 0.10 10.43
C HIS A 250 5.52 1.29 9.56
N ASN A 251 5.60 2.48 10.17
CA ASN A 251 5.85 3.78 9.55
C ASN A 251 5.08 3.95 8.25
N SER A 252 3.77 3.70 8.32
CA SER A 252 2.88 3.58 7.16
C SER A 252 2.95 4.78 6.21
N PHE A 253 3.21 5.97 6.75
CA PHE A 253 3.35 7.21 5.97
C PHE A 253 4.62 7.26 5.12
N ASN A 254 5.68 6.55 5.51
CA ASN A 254 6.99 6.61 4.88
C ASN A 254 7.04 5.66 3.67
N TYR A 255 6.41 6.06 2.57
CA TYR A 255 6.38 5.27 1.34
C TYR A 255 7.17 5.89 0.20
N THR A 256 7.59 5.05 -0.77
CA THR A 256 8.50 5.37 -1.90
C THR A 256 8.23 6.67 -2.68
N ASN A 257 7.03 7.23 -2.59
CA ASN A 257 6.64 8.47 -3.28
C ASN A 257 5.86 9.44 -2.39
N ALA A 258 5.94 9.28 -1.06
CA ALA A 258 5.21 10.12 -0.11
C ALA A 258 5.66 11.58 -0.19
N ASN A 259 6.95 11.79 -0.44
CA ASN A 259 7.60 13.07 -0.33
C ASN A 259 8.25 13.44 -1.67
N ILE A 260 7.53 14.26 -2.44
CA ILE A 260 8.00 14.90 -3.67
C ILE A 260 7.99 16.42 -3.42
N PRO A 261 9.13 17.13 -3.54
CA PRO A 261 10.47 16.64 -3.93
C PRO A 261 11.07 15.61 -2.94
N PRO A 262 12.07 14.81 -3.36
CA PRO A 262 12.67 13.78 -2.53
C PRO A 262 13.11 14.34 -1.18
N THR A 263 12.89 13.54 -0.14
CA THR A 263 13.28 13.81 1.25
C THR A 263 14.06 12.62 1.76
N LEU A 264 14.68 12.74 2.93
CA LEU A 264 15.38 11.60 3.52
C LEU A 264 14.44 10.40 3.71
N SER A 265 13.24 10.61 4.26
CA SER A 265 12.22 9.56 4.35
C SER A 265 11.84 9.02 2.95
N GLY A 266 11.67 9.89 1.94
CA GLY A 266 11.36 9.46 0.58
C GLY A 266 12.47 8.65 -0.12
N MET A 267 13.73 8.79 0.30
CA MET A 267 14.87 8.03 -0.22
C MET A 267 15.11 6.72 0.54
N ASP A 268 14.46 6.57 1.68
CA ASP A 268 14.57 5.44 2.60
C ASP A 268 13.18 5.03 3.13
N PRO A 269 12.31 4.53 2.23
CA PRO A 269 10.92 4.28 2.58
C PRO A 269 10.78 2.97 3.38
N ASP A 270 9.94 2.97 4.41
CA ASP A 270 9.47 1.76 5.09
C ASP A 270 8.46 0.99 4.23
N GLN A 271 7.71 1.69 3.37
CA GLN A 271 6.60 1.11 2.61
C GLN A 271 6.73 1.33 1.10
N LEU A 272 6.29 0.33 0.33
CA LEU A 272 6.32 0.43 -1.13
C LEU A 272 5.12 1.22 -1.69
N TYR A 273 4.00 1.19 -0.98
CA TYR A 273 2.70 1.68 -1.43
C TYR A 273 2.19 2.84 -0.57
N SER A 274 1.37 3.73 -1.14
CA SER A 274 0.76 4.85 -0.41
C SER A 274 -0.14 4.39 0.74
N LEU A 275 -0.49 5.32 1.65
CA LEU A 275 -1.46 5.05 2.72
C LEU A 275 -2.78 4.47 2.20
N VAL A 276 -3.31 5.04 1.12
CA VAL A 276 -4.54 4.57 0.47
C VAL A 276 -4.38 3.14 -0.04
N ASN A 277 -3.27 2.85 -0.71
CA ASN A 277 -3.00 1.51 -1.22
C ASN A 277 -2.81 0.51 -0.08
N GLN A 278 -2.14 0.88 1.02
CA GLN A 278 -2.03 0.01 2.20
C GLN A 278 -3.41 -0.31 2.78
N LEU A 279 -4.32 0.66 2.86
CA LEU A 279 -5.72 0.43 3.27
C LEU A 279 -6.45 -0.50 2.27
N ASP A 280 -6.24 -0.34 0.97
CA ASP A 280 -6.78 -1.26 -0.04
C ASP A 280 -6.16 -2.68 0.06
N LEU A 281 -4.95 -2.80 0.59
CA LEU A 281 -4.27 -4.07 0.89
C LEU A 281 -4.70 -4.69 2.24
N ASP A 282 -5.90 -4.34 2.72
CA ASP A 282 -6.50 -4.81 3.99
C ASP A 282 -5.79 -4.37 5.27
N MET A 283 -4.82 -3.45 5.20
CA MET A 283 -4.24 -2.86 6.42
C MET A 283 -5.30 -1.99 7.10
N ARG A 284 -5.46 -2.16 8.41
CA ARG A 284 -6.44 -1.41 9.23
C ARG A 284 -5.81 -0.80 10.46
N PHE A 285 -4.53 -1.04 10.68
CA PHE A 285 -3.73 -0.32 11.65
C PHE A 285 -2.66 0.47 10.87
N ILE A 286 -2.66 1.79 11.05
CA ILE A 286 -1.78 2.74 10.34
C ILE A 286 -0.99 3.54 11.38
N GLU A 287 0.30 3.71 11.14
CA GLU A 287 1.23 4.49 11.95
C GLU A 287 1.65 5.76 11.21
N LEU A 288 1.62 6.90 11.91
CA LEU A 288 2.09 8.20 11.43
C LEU A 288 3.01 8.84 12.46
N ASP A 289 4.20 9.25 12.04
CA ASP A 289 5.15 9.95 12.90
C ASP A 289 5.04 11.45 12.64
N LEU A 290 4.70 12.19 13.68
CA LEU A 290 4.44 13.63 13.60
C LEU A 290 5.59 14.41 14.24
N HIS A 291 6.30 15.17 13.42
CA HIS A 291 7.34 16.12 13.87
C HIS A 291 6.92 17.56 13.61
N TRP A 292 7.38 18.48 14.47
CA TRP A 292 7.23 19.92 14.25
C TRP A 292 8.46 20.48 13.55
N TYR A 293 8.37 20.71 12.25
CA TYR A 293 9.57 21.02 11.46
C TYR A 293 9.33 22.10 10.41
N PRO A 294 10.39 22.76 9.89
CA PRO A 294 10.25 23.69 8.79
C PRO A 294 9.50 23.08 7.59
N SER A 295 8.48 23.78 7.12
CA SER A 295 7.61 23.31 6.04
C SER A 295 7.41 24.39 4.99
N LEU A 296 7.68 24.04 3.73
CA LEU A 296 7.57 24.96 2.60
C LEU A 296 6.11 25.39 2.40
N GLY A 297 5.86 26.71 2.53
CA GLY A 297 4.52 27.29 2.34
C GLY A 297 3.64 27.30 3.58
N ALA A 298 4.10 26.79 4.72
CA ALA A 298 3.36 26.88 5.98
C ALA A 298 3.38 28.32 6.56
N PRO A 299 2.25 28.83 7.09
CA PRO A 299 2.24 30.11 7.81
C PRO A 299 3.20 30.07 9.01
N GLY A 300 4.17 31.00 9.05
CA GLY A 300 5.20 31.02 10.08
C GLY A 300 6.38 30.05 9.83
N GLY A 301 6.38 29.33 8.71
CA GLY A 301 7.50 28.51 8.24
C GLY A 301 7.60 27.11 8.85
N TYR A 302 6.72 26.74 9.78
CA TYR A 302 6.69 25.43 10.45
C TYR A 302 5.29 24.81 10.37
N ALA A 303 5.23 23.48 10.36
CA ALA A 303 3.99 22.74 10.44
C ALA A 303 4.24 21.35 11.05
N PRO A 304 3.19 20.64 11.51
CA PRO A 304 3.28 19.20 11.74
C PRO A 304 3.52 18.50 10.39
N ILE A 305 4.61 17.76 10.27
CA ILE A 305 5.02 17.00 9.09
C ILE A 305 5.03 15.50 9.37
N LEU A 306 5.01 14.70 8.30
CA LEU A 306 5.16 13.25 8.35
C LEU A 306 6.60 12.89 8.06
N CYS A 307 7.39 12.64 9.09
CA CYS A 307 8.81 12.41 8.98
C CYS A 307 9.20 11.12 9.68
N HIS A 308 9.95 10.27 8.97
CA HIS A 308 10.62 9.15 9.59
C HIS A 308 11.92 9.66 10.20
N GLY A 309 11.85 10.01 11.48
CA GLY A 309 12.92 10.66 12.20
C GLY A 309 12.88 10.38 13.69
N PHE A 310 13.97 10.73 14.36
CA PHE A 310 14.15 10.53 15.79
C PHE A 310 14.16 11.87 16.52
N ASP A 311 14.42 11.82 17.82
CA ASP A 311 14.60 12.96 18.70
C ASP A 311 15.45 14.07 18.05
N ASN A 312 15.01 15.32 18.22
CA ASN A 312 15.60 16.51 17.60
C ASN A 312 15.47 16.51 16.07
N HIS A 313 14.48 15.80 15.55
CA HIS A 313 14.17 15.69 14.13
C HIS A 313 15.31 15.10 13.29
N LEU A 314 16.16 14.25 13.89
CA LEU A 314 17.22 13.55 13.15
C LEU A 314 16.57 12.56 12.18
N GLY A 315 16.61 12.88 10.89
CA GLY A 315 15.88 12.13 9.86
C GLY A 315 14.93 13.02 9.04
N CYS A 316 14.57 14.20 9.57
CA CYS A 316 13.63 15.12 8.93
C CYS A 316 14.31 16.18 8.05
N THR A 317 13.63 16.52 6.96
CA THR A 317 14.07 17.46 5.94
C THR A 317 12.97 18.46 5.56
N PHE A 318 12.15 18.19 4.55
CA PHE A 318 11.02 19.03 4.16
C PHE A 318 9.88 18.13 3.71
N GLU A 319 9.61 17.12 4.54
CA GLU A 319 8.56 16.15 4.32
C GLU A 319 7.20 16.82 4.23
N ARG A 320 6.28 16.09 3.61
CA ARG A 320 4.90 16.54 3.46
C ARG A 320 4.26 16.80 4.82
N THR A 321 3.28 17.68 4.84
CA THR A 321 2.53 17.98 6.06
C THR A 321 1.70 16.78 6.52
N ALA A 322 1.47 16.67 7.84
CA ALA A 322 0.53 15.70 8.43
C ALA A 322 -0.87 15.85 7.83
N ALA A 323 -1.29 17.08 7.51
CA ALA A 323 -2.56 17.35 6.86
C ALA A 323 -2.70 16.59 5.53
N SER A 324 -1.64 16.47 4.73
CA SER A 324 -1.66 15.75 3.45
C SER A 324 -1.97 14.26 3.64
N GLY A 325 -1.27 13.59 4.57
CA GLY A 325 -1.50 12.16 4.82
C GLY A 325 -2.83 11.88 5.52
N LEU A 326 -3.24 12.72 6.46
CA LEU A 326 -4.56 12.59 7.09
C LEU A 326 -5.69 12.80 6.06
N GLN A 327 -5.50 13.67 5.06
CA GLN A 327 -6.47 13.85 3.97
C GLN A 327 -6.56 12.63 3.04
N GLU A 328 -5.48 11.86 2.86
CA GLU A 328 -5.52 10.57 2.15
C GLU A 328 -6.38 9.55 2.90
N ILE A 329 -6.11 9.38 4.20
CA ILE A 329 -6.88 8.51 5.09
C ILE A 329 -8.36 8.93 5.10
N ARG A 330 -8.63 10.24 5.26
CA ARG A 330 -9.98 10.79 5.28
C ARG A 330 -10.77 10.45 4.02
N ARG A 331 -10.18 10.68 2.85
CA ARG A 331 -10.84 10.40 1.56
C ARG A 331 -11.17 8.91 1.42
N TRP A 332 -10.29 8.03 1.88
CA TRP A 332 -10.55 6.60 1.87
C TRP A 332 -11.68 6.22 2.83
N LEU A 333 -11.70 6.74 4.06
CA LEU A 333 -12.76 6.45 5.05
C LEU A 333 -14.14 7.00 4.65
N ASP A 334 -14.19 8.12 3.93
CA ASP A 334 -15.45 8.63 3.35
C ASP A 334 -15.99 7.72 2.24
N ALA A 335 -15.12 7.02 1.51
CA ALA A 335 -15.50 6.02 0.51
C ALA A 335 -15.85 4.65 1.13
N HIS A 336 -15.42 4.39 2.36
CA HIS A 336 -15.58 3.10 3.05
C HIS A 336 -16.24 3.28 4.43
N PRO A 337 -17.53 3.67 4.50
CA PRO A 337 -18.20 3.99 5.76
C PRO A 337 -18.41 2.79 6.71
N ASP A 338 -18.16 1.57 6.23
CA ASP A 338 -18.24 0.30 6.96
C ASP A 338 -16.90 -0.14 7.58
N GLN A 339 -15.84 0.65 7.41
CA GLN A 339 -14.48 0.30 7.85
C GLN A 339 -14.05 1.14 9.06
N VAL A 340 -13.33 0.49 9.98
CA VAL A 340 -12.64 1.13 11.11
C VAL A 340 -11.14 0.96 10.94
N ILE A 341 -10.39 2.01 11.28
CA ILE A 341 -8.94 1.91 11.42
C ILE A 341 -8.51 2.22 12.86
N VAL A 342 -7.41 1.59 13.26
CA VAL A 342 -6.58 2.02 14.37
C VAL A 342 -5.51 2.93 13.80
N LEU A 343 -5.44 4.16 14.30
CA LEU A 343 -4.44 5.15 13.91
C LEU A 343 -3.49 5.38 15.07
N TYR A 344 -2.27 4.88 14.93
CA TYR A 344 -1.20 5.18 15.87
C TYR A 344 -0.50 6.47 15.41
N ILE A 345 -0.43 7.45 16.31
CA ILE A 345 0.37 8.65 16.14
C ILE A 345 1.61 8.53 17.01
N GLU A 346 2.76 8.32 16.39
CA GLU A 346 4.03 8.54 17.06
C GLU A 346 4.23 10.06 17.17
N ASN A 347 4.01 10.57 18.38
CA ASN A 347 4.08 11.97 18.71
C ASN A 347 5.53 12.36 18.99
N ARG A 348 6.08 13.16 18.08
CA ARG A 348 7.38 13.83 18.19
C ARG A 348 7.21 15.35 18.10
N LEU A 349 6.02 15.85 18.48
CA LEU A 349 5.72 17.28 18.55
C LEU A 349 6.14 17.89 19.89
N ASP A 350 6.50 17.06 20.86
CA ASP A 350 6.97 17.41 22.19
C ASP A 350 8.48 17.18 22.35
N ASP A 351 9.21 17.07 21.24
CA ASP A 351 10.66 16.96 21.25
C ASP A 351 11.29 18.15 22.02
N PRO A 352 12.43 17.98 22.71
CA PRO A 352 13.01 19.03 23.55
C PRO A 352 13.36 20.34 22.82
N VAL A 353 13.50 20.29 21.49
CA VAL A 353 13.80 21.44 20.63
C VAL A 353 12.55 22.18 20.15
N ASP A 354 11.36 21.62 20.39
CA ASP A 354 10.09 22.16 19.93
C ASP A 354 9.49 23.19 20.87
N ASP A 355 8.80 24.17 20.27
CA ASP A 355 7.90 25.04 21.01
C ASP A 355 6.56 24.31 21.21
N ILE A 356 6.46 23.53 22.28
CA ILE A 356 5.29 22.71 22.62
C ILE A 356 3.99 23.51 22.71
N SER A 357 4.08 24.82 22.97
CA SER A 357 2.92 25.72 23.00
C SER A 357 2.33 25.99 21.61
N LYS A 358 3.05 25.62 20.55
CA LYS A 358 2.64 25.72 19.15
C LYS A 358 2.48 24.36 18.49
N SER A 359 3.44 23.46 18.68
CA SER A 359 3.50 22.18 17.97
C SER A 359 2.34 21.26 18.33
N LEU A 360 2.06 21.05 19.62
CA LEU A 360 0.96 20.20 20.09
C LEU A 360 -0.42 20.75 19.67
N PRO A 361 -0.76 22.04 19.89
CA PRO A 361 -2.01 22.60 19.36
C PRO A 361 -2.13 22.51 17.84
N ALA A 362 -1.03 22.71 17.10
CA ALA A 362 -1.05 22.60 15.64
C ALA A 362 -1.28 21.17 15.17
N GLY A 363 -0.64 20.18 15.81
CA GLY A 363 -0.89 18.76 15.55
C GLY A 363 -2.35 18.40 15.82
N ALA A 364 -2.88 18.80 16.98
CA ALA A 364 -4.27 18.57 17.33
C ALA A 364 -5.25 19.22 16.35
N ALA A 365 -4.99 20.46 15.96
CA ALA A 365 -5.81 21.19 14.99
C ALA A 365 -5.83 20.51 13.62
N VAL A 366 -4.70 19.98 13.15
CA VAL A 366 -4.63 19.26 11.87
C VAL A 366 -5.44 17.96 11.92
N ILE A 367 -5.38 17.21 13.04
CA ILE A 367 -6.17 15.99 13.23
C ILE A 367 -7.68 16.34 13.34
N GLU A 368 -8.05 17.32 14.17
CA GLU A 368 -9.45 17.75 14.33
C GLU A 368 -10.07 18.25 13.03
N SER A 369 -9.34 19.06 12.27
CA SER A 369 -9.84 19.65 11.01
C SER A 369 -9.99 18.63 9.88
N THR A 370 -9.29 17.50 9.97
CA THR A 370 -9.31 16.47 8.93
C THR A 370 -10.22 15.29 9.28
N LEU A 371 -10.12 14.78 10.51
CA LEU A 371 -10.81 13.58 10.98
C LEU A 371 -11.84 13.85 12.08
N GLY A 372 -11.73 14.98 12.78
CA GLY A 372 -12.52 15.27 13.98
C GLY A 372 -13.75 16.14 13.73
N ASN A 373 -14.18 16.83 14.78
CA ASN A 373 -15.49 17.50 14.84
C ASN A 373 -15.56 18.83 14.08
N THR A 374 -14.41 19.38 13.72
CA THR A 374 -14.30 20.59 12.89
C THR A 374 -14.23 20.26 11.39
N SER A 375 -14.18 18.97 11.05
CA SER A 375 -14.30 18.48 9.68
C SER A 375 -15.77 18.30 9.27
N ALA A 376 -16.02 17.89 8.02
CA ALA A 376 -17.38 17.63 7.53
C ALA A 376 -18.10 16.47 8.25
N ARG A 377 -17.34 15.55 8.88
CA ARG A 377 -17.86 14.38 9.61
C ARG A 377 -16.86 13.97 10.67
N ASP A 378 -17.30 13.92 11.93
CA ASP A 378 -16.45 13.53 13.07
C ASP A 378 -16.26 12.01 13.10
N LEU A 379 -15.07 11.55 12.68
CA LEU A 379 -14.69 10.14 12.58
C LEU A 379 -14.01 9.60 13.84
N LEU A 380 -13.54 10.48 14.74
CA LEU A 380 -12.74 10.10 15.89
C LEU A 380 -13.58 9.45 17.00
N PHE A 381 -13.18 8.27 17.42
CA PHE A 381 -13.67 7.59 18.62
C PHE A 381 -12.82 7.99 19.83
N ARG A 382 -13.43 8.64 20.82
CA ARG A 382 -12.71 9.39 21.87
C ARG A 382 -12.86 8.76 23.26
N PRO A 383 -11.92 9.03 24.19
CA PRO A 383 -11.99 8.63 25.60
C PRO A 383 -13.35 8.89 26.26
N ALA A 384 -13.91 10.08 26.06
CA ALA A 384 -15.19 10.49 26.63
C ALA A 384 -16.38 9.58 26.21
N GLN A 385 -16.27 8.87 25.09
CA GLN A 385 -17.28 7.90 24.63
C GLN A 385 -17.17 6.55 25.35
N VAL A 386 -15.99 6.22 25.88
CA VAL A 386 -15.77 5.04 26.72
C VAL A 386 -16.15 5.35 28.16
N GLN A 387 -15.61 6.45 28.69
CA GLN A 387 -15.87 6.92 30.05
C GLN A 387 -16.09 8.45 30.04
N PRO A 388 -17.28 8.95 30.42
CA PRO A 388 -17.54 10.39 30.47
C PRO A 388 -16.53 11.14 31.36
N GLY A 389 -16.04 12.28 30.85
CA GLY A 389 -15.07 13.13 31.55
C GLY A 389 -13.62 12.64 31.49
N SER A 390 -13.36 11.54 30.79
CA SER A 390 -12.00 11.04 30.58
C SER A 390 -11.31 11.67 29.38
N SER A 391 -9.98 11.63 29.40
CA SER A 391 -9.07 12.12 28.35
C SER A 391 -8.00 11.08 28.04
N CYS A 392 -7.16 11.36 27.05
CA CYS A 392 -6.03 10.54 26.63
C CYS A 392 -5.12 10.16 27.82
N ASP A 393 -4.84 11.09 28.75
CA ASP A 393 -3.96 10.83 29.91
C ASP A 393 -4.51 9.71 30.82
N THR A 394 -5.83 9.63 30.92
CA THR A 394 -6.51 8.69 31.83
C THR A 394 -7.03 7.43 31.16
N GLN A 395 -7.03 7.35 29.82
CA GLN A 395 -7.65 6.26 29.08
C GLN A 395 -6.66 5.61 28.12
N PRO A 396 -6.22 4.38 28.41
CA PRO A 396 -5.48 3.59 27.45
C PRO A 396 -6.41 3.07 26.34
N ILE A 397 -5.86 2.33 25.37
CA ILE A 397 -6.67 1.67 24.34
C ILE A 397 -7.81 0.86 25.00
N PRO A 398 -9.08 1.08 24.62
CA PRO A 398 -10.22 0.42 25.26
C PRO A 398 -10.36 -1.03 24.77
N LEU A 399 -9.56 -1.95 25.32
CA LEU A 399 -9.49 -3.37 24.88
C LEU A 399 -10.83 -4.09 24.88
N GLY A 400 -11.80 -3.66 25.70
CA GLY A 400 -13.16 -4.19 25.77
C GLY A 400 -14.13 -3.71 24.68
N VAL A 401 -13.75 -2.71 23.89
CA VAL A 401 -14.55 -2.16 22.79
C VAL A 401 -14.22 -2.91 21.50
N SER A 402 -15.21 -3.12 20.63
CA SER A 402 -15.06 -3.74 19.32
C SER A 402 -15.11 -2.72 18.17
N MET A 403 -14.57 -3.08 17.01
CA MET A 403 -14.69 -2.26 15.79
C MET A 403 -16.16 -2.01 15.42
N ALA A 404 -17.03 -3.01 15.59
CA ALA A 404 -18.46 -2.86 15.36
C ALA A 404 -19.13 -1.84 16.30
N GLN A 405 -18.70 -1.75 17.57
CA GLN A 405 -19.20 -0.72 18.49
C GLN A 405 -18.72 0.67 18.11
N ILE A 406 -17.48 0.80 17.61
CA ILE A 406 -16.95 2.06 17.08
C ILE A 406 -17.81 2.53 15.90
N LEU A 407 -18.07 1.67 14.92
CA LEU A 407 -18.96 1.98 13.78
C LEU A 407 -20.38 2.33 14.23
N ALA A 408 -20.95 1.57 15.17
CA ALA A 408 -22.29 1.83 15.68
C ALA A 408 -22.43 3.20 16.38
N SER A 409 -21.31 3.75 16.87
CA SER A 409 -21.26 5.12 17.41
C SER A 409 -21.10 6.21 16.34
N GLY A 410 -21.07 5.83 15.05
CA GLY A 410 -20.86 6.73 13.91
C GLY A 410 -19.40 7.12 13.70
N LYS A 411 -18.46 6.42 14.34
CA LYS A 411 -17.02 6.70 14.29
C LYS A 411 -16.29 5.65 13.46
N GLN A 412 -15.10 5.99 12.96
CA GLN A 412 -14.29 5.11 12.10
C GLN A 412 -12.81 5.08 12.48
N VAL A 413 -12.34 5.96 13.38
CA VAL A 413 -10.92 6.05 13.75
C VAL A 413 -10.79 5.92 15.25
N LEU A 414 -10.10 4.87 15.70
CA LEU A 414 -9.54 4.81 17.05
C LEU A 414 -8.12 5.34 16.98
N LEU A 415 -7.87 6.52 17.55
CA LEU A 415 -6.55 7.13 17.60
C LEU A 415 -5.89 6.84 18.93
N TYR A 416 -4.64 6.42 18.94
CA TYR A 416 -3.81 6.40 20.14
C TYR A 416 -2.42 6.95 19.86
N THR A 417 -1.70 7.35 20.90
CA THR A 417 -0.40 8.03 20.78
C THR A 417 0.57 7.61 21.88
N ASN A 418 1.86 7.69 21.58
CA ASN A 418 2.96 7.42 22.52
C ASN A 418 3.37 8.69 23.29
N SER A 419 4.42 8.57 24.11
CA SER A 419 5.06 9.67 24.85
C SER A 419 4.18 10.36 25.92
N GLY A 420 3.00 9.80 26.19
CA GLY A 420 2.07 10.28 27.21
C GLY A 420 1.11 11.35 26.69
N CYS A 421 -0.02 11.49 27.38
CA CYS A 421 -0.96 12.58 27.15
C CYS A 421 -1.04 13.42 28.44
N GLY A 422 -1.32 14.72 28.34
CA GLY A 422 -1.29 15.66 29.46
C GLY A 422 -0.52 16.95 29.17
N HIS A 423 0.01 17.11 27.95
CA HIS A 423 0.82 18.27 27.56
C HIS A 423 0.00 19.41 26.94
N ASP A 424 -1.19 19.10 26.41
CA ASP A 424 -2.11 20.08 25.82
C ASP A 424 -3.56 19.55 25.84
N ALA A 425 -4.51 20.43 26.16
CA ALA A 425 -5.92 20.04 26.31
C ALA A 425 -6.61 19.66 24.98
N ALA A 426 -6.18 20.23 23.85
CA ALA A 426 -6.72 19.86 22.55
C ALA A 426 -6.17 18.51 22.10
N TRP A 427 -4.87 18.25 22.34
CA TRP A 427 -4.24 16.95 22.09
C TRP A 427 -4.87 15.83 22.92
N ASP A 428 -5.08 16.07 24.21
CA ASP A 428 -5.66 15.10 25.15
C ASP A 428 -7.10 14.69 24.83
N ALA A 429 -7.79 15.48 24.02
CA ALA A 429 -9.15 15.21 23.59
C ALA A 429 -9.23 14.27 22.36
N LEU A 430 -8.11 14.00 21.67
CA LEU A 430 -8.12 13.32 20.37
C LEU A 430 -8.28 11.80 20.47
N GLY A 431 -7.57 11.16 21.41
CA GLY A 431 -7.38 9.72 21.40
C GLY A 431 -6.99 9.13 22.74
N PHE A 432 -6.41 7.94 22.71
CA PHE A 432 -6.04 7.13 23.86
C PHE A 432 -4.51 7.10 24.08
N ASN A 433 -4.07 6.82 25.31
CA ASN A 433 -2.65 6.56 25.56
C ASN A 433 -2.25 5.11 25.28
N ASP A 434 -0.95 4.86 25.24
CA ASP A 434 -0.29 3.58 24.96
C ASP A 434 0.06 2.76 26.23
N SER A 435 -0.43 3.13 27.43
CA SER A 435 0.00 2.50 28.68
C SER A 435 -0.35 1.01 28.82
N ASN A 436 -1.25 0.49 27.98
CA ASN A 436 -1.55 -0.94 27.85
C ASN A 436 -1.11 -1.54 26.50
N VAL A 437 -0.20 -0.89 25.77
CA VAL A 437 0.39 -1.40 24.54
C VAL A 437 1.70 -2.10 24.88
N GLN A 438 1.87 -3.31 24.34
CA GLN A 438 3.13 -4.05 24.39
C GLN A 438 3.72 -4.08 23.00
N GLU A 439 4.72 -3.23 22.80
CA GLU A 439 5.41 -3.10 21.53
C GLU A 439 6.74 -3.88 21.54
N LYS A 440 7.02 -4.57 20.43
CA LYS A 440 8.24 -5.37 20.24
C LYS A 440 8.77 -5.26 18.82
N GLY A 441 9.99 -4.73 18.69
CA GLY A 441 10.76 -4.76 17.45
C GLY A 441 11.35 -6.15 17.18
N MET A 442 11.51 -6.50 15.90
CA MET A 442 12.26 -7.69 15.45
C MET A 442 13.75 -7.62 15.84
N PRO A 443 14.46 -8.76 16.06
CA PRO A 443 14.14 -10.14 15.65
C PRO A 443 13.62 -11.04 16.79
N VAL A 444 12.49 -10.68 17.41
CA VAL A 444 11.84 -11.57 18.39
C VAL A 444 11.25 -12.80 17.67
N THR A 445 11.60 -14.00 18.12
CA THR A 445 10.98 -15.24 17.64
C THR A 445 9.65 -15.46 18.34
N VAL A 446 8.58 -15.48 17.54
CA VAL A 446 7.23 -15.84 17.98
C VAL A 446 6.91 -17.21 17.41
N GLN A 447 6.48 -18.15 18.26
CA GLN A 447 6.12 -19.49 17.82
C GLN A 447 5.05 -20.08 18.73
N PHE A 448 3.96 -20.57 18.15
CA PHE A 448 2.91 -21.23 18.92
C PHE A 448 3.37 -22.62 19.41
N PRO A 449 3.11 -23.03 20.67
CA PRO A 449 2.22 -22.38 21.66
C PRO A 449 2.90 -21.41 22.64
N ASP A 450 4.23 -21.30 22.62
CA ASP A 450 4.98 -20.56 23.65
C ASP A 450 4.88 -19.03 23.46
N CYS A 451 4.65 -18.57 22.23
CA CYS A 451 4.17 -17.24 21.84
C CYS A 451 4.92 -16.00 22.36
N TYR A 452 6.10 -16.17 22.94
CA TYR A 452 6.95 -15.11 23.52
C TYR A 452 6.36 -14.39 24.76
N PHE A 453 5.05 -14.12 24.77
CA PHE A 453 4.30 -13.57 25.91
C PHE A 453 3.46 -14.64 26.60
N THR A 454 3.23 -14.44 27.89
CA THR A 454 2.24 -15.22 28.64
C THR A 454 0.82 -14.86 28.21
N ARG A 455 -0.12 -15.80 28.35
CA ARG A 455 -1.53 -15.55 28.03
C ARG A 455 -2.12 -14.38 28.83
N ALA A 456 -1.74 -14.25 30.10
CA ALA A 456 -2.20 -13.15 30.96
C ALA A 456 -1.71 -11.77 30.48
N GLN A 457 -0.48 -11.69 29.95
CA GLN A 457 0.02 -10.44 29.34
C GLN A 457 -0.77 -10.08 28.09
N PHE A 458 -1.03 -11.07 27.23
CA PHE A 458 -1.84 -10.87 26.02
C PHE A 458 -3.27 -10.39 26.34
N GLU A 459 -3.92 -10.97 27.36
CA GLU A 459 -5.30 -10.59 27.73
C GLU A 459 -5.41 -9.21 28.39
N SER A 460 -4.30 -8.64 28.85
CA SER A 460 -4.27 -7.34 29.53
C SER A 460 -3.63 -6.22 28.70
N SER A 461 -3.09 -6.53 27.52
CA SER A 461 -2.35 -5.58 26.69
C SER A 461 -2.64 -5.73 25.20
N TYR A 462 -2.63 -4.60 24.47
CA TYR A 462 -2.62 -4.60 23.01
C TYR A 462 -1.21 -4.94 22.51
N THR A 463 -1.05 -6.05 21.81
CA THR A 463 0.28 -6.54 21.40
C THR A 463 0.59 -6.17 19.96
N ARG A 464 1.65 -5.39 19.76
CA ARG A 464 2.13 -4.93 18.45
C ARG A 464 3.56 -5.41 18.19
N PHE A 465 3.80 -5.89 16.98
CA PHE A 465 5.15 -6.18 16.47
C PHE A 465 5.46 -5.29 15.28
N PHE A 466 6.71 -4.87 15.17
CA PHE A 466 7.21 -4.14 14.02
C PHE A 466 8.60 -4.63 13.64
N ASP A 467 8.97 -4.49 12.37
CA ASP A 467 10.35 -4.63 11.92
C ASP A 467 10.91 -3.24 11.63
N SER A 468 12.23 -3.12 11.61
CA SER A 468 12.92 -1.86 11.39
C SER A 468 14.22 -2.19 10.66
N ASN A 469 14.35 -1.63 9.47
CA ASN A 469 15.34 -2.05 8.48
C ASN A 469 15.71 -0.94 7.49
N THR A 470 15.35 0.30 7.83
CA THR A 470 15.66 1.48 7.03
C THR A 470 17.06 1.98 7.35
N LEU A 471 17.66 2.75 6.43
CA LEU A 471 18.93 3.42 6.65
C LEU A 471 18.85 4.40 7.84
N VAL A 472 17.75 5.14 7.98
CA VAL A 472 17.50 6.09 9.08
C VAL A 472 17.54 5.36 10.42
N ASP A 473 16.90 4.19 10.52
CA ASP A 473 16.98 3.34 11.71
C ASP A 473 18.40 2.88 12.02
N VAL A 474 19.13 2.42 11.00
CA VAL A 474 20.54 2.00 11.14
C VAL A 474 21.40 3.16 11.65
N LEU A 475 21.14 4.38 11.18
CA LEU A 475 21.89 5.57 11.57
C LEU A 475 21.61 6.02 13.00
N ALA A 476 20.41 5.77 13.53
CA ALA A 476 20.09 5.98 14.94
C ALA A 476 20.61 4.88 15.86
N GLY A 477 21.36 3.91 15.32
CA GLY A 477 21.90 2.77 16.07
C GLY A 477 20.91 1.60 16.22
N GLY A 478 19.79 1.63 15.49
CA GLY A 478 18.78 0.57 15.36
C GLY A 478 18.89 -0.21 14.04
N GLY A 479 17.78 -0.79 13.55
CA GLY A 479 17.61 -1.06 12.10
C GLY A 479 18.29 -2.28 11.44
N ASN A 480 18.70 -3.33 12.15
CA ASN A 480 19.40 -4.48 11.53
C ASN A 480 18.51 -5.69 11.20
N ALA A 481 17.18 -5.57 11.33
CA ALA A 481 16.27 -6.68 11.08
C ALA A 481 15.98 -6.85 9.58
N GLN A 482 15.68 -8.05 9.13
CA GLN A 482 15.07 -8.23 7.80
C GLN A 482 13.56 -7.94 7.90
N PRO A 483 12.91 -7.56 6.77
CA PRO A 483 11.45 -7.47 6.73
C PRO A 483 10.82 -8.78 7.23
N MET A 484 9.69 -8.70 7.95
CA MET A 484 9.01 -9.88 8.45
C MET A 484 8.60 -10.77 7.29
N THR A 485 8.83 -12.07 7.44
CA THR A 485 8.39 -13.07 6.46
C THR A 485 6.93 -13.43 6.68
N ALA A 486 6.31 -14.03 5.65
CA ALA A 486 4.96 -14.58 5.76
C ALA A 486 4.82 -15.58 6.92
N ASP A 487 5.82 -16.43 7.15
CA ASP A 487 5.82 -17.42 8.23
C ASP A 487 5.87 -16.75 9.61
N GLN A 488 6.68 -15.69 9.77
CA GLN A 488 6.74 -14.95 11.02
C GLN A 488 5.42 -14.27 11.34
N ILE A 489 4.81 -13.62 10.34
CA ILE A 489 3.46 -13.03 10.47
C ILE A 489 2.46 -14.13 10.84
N HIS A 490 2.52 -15.28 10.17
CA HIS A 490 1.61 -16.39 10.43
C HIS A 490 1.73 -16.93 11.88
N GLU A 491 2.95 -17.09 12.40
CA GLU A 491 3.15 -17.48 13.80
C GLU A 491 2.62 -16.44 14.78
N MET A 492 2.78 -15.14 14.50
CA MET A 492 2.18 -14.07 15.29
C MET A 492 0.65 -14.18 15.28
N MET A 493 0.04 -14.47 14.12
CA MET A 493 -1.40 -14.69 14.01
C MET A 493 -1.85 -15.92 14.81
N ARG A 494 -1.10 -17.03 14.76
CA ARG A 494 -1.36 -18.25 15.57
C ARG A 494 -1.27 -17.97 17.07
N CYS A 495 -0.41 -17.03 17.47
CA CYS A 495 -0.26 -16.61 18.86
C CYS A 495 -1.28 -15.58 19.33
N GLY A 496 -2.12 -15.07 18.43
CA GLY A 496 -3.16 -14.10 18.77
C GLY A 496 -2.71 -12.64 18.68
N ALA A 497 -1.46 -12.34 18.30
CA ALA A 497 -0.94 -10.97 18.25
C ALA A 497 -1.92 -10.00 17.56
N ASN A 498 -2.13 -8.83 18.15
CA ASN A 498 -3.16 -7.88 17.68
C ASN A 498 -2.73 -7.19 16.39
N ALA A 499 -1.47 -6.77 16.28
CA ALA A 499 -1.01 -5.96 15.15
C ALA A 499 0.43 -6.31 14.73
N PRO A 500 0.65 -7.35 13.91
CA PRO A 500 1.90 -7.50 13.17
C PRO A 500 2.00 -6.40 12.10
N GLY A 501 3.02 -5.55 12.21
CA GLY A 501 3.28 -4.40 11.33
C GLY A 501 4.58 -4.54 10.55
N PRO A 502 4.62 -5.28 9.43
CA PRO A 502 5.80 -5.38 8.59
C PRO A 502 6.10 -4.13 7.76
N ASN A 503 7.37 -3.93 7.45
CA ASN A 503 7.87 -3.07 6.39
C ASN A 503 7.76 -3.75 5.02
N PHE A 504 7.74 -2.93 3.98
CA PHE A 504 7.74 -3.31 2.58
C PHE A 504 6.59 -4.23 2.15
N VAL A 505 5.39 -3.99 2.67
CA VAL A 505 4.21 -4.76 2.25
C VAL A 505 4.06 -4.72 0.73
N ASP A 506 4.03 -5.90 0.10
CA ASP A 506 3.88 -6.07 -1.34
C ASP A 506 2.80 -7.10 -1.67
N PRO A 507 1.75 -6.75 -2.46
CA PRO A 507 0.74 -7.69 -2.93
C PRO A 507 1.26 -8.83 -3.79
N HIS A 508 2.49 -8.74 -4.32
CA HIS A 508 3.14 -9.85 -5.04
C HIS A 508 3.97 -10.76 -4.15
N ALA A 509 4.26 -10.33 -2.92
CA ALA A 509 4.98 -11.12 -1.95
C ALA A 509 4.03 -11.94 -1.06
N ASP A 510 4.54 -13.03 -0.49
CA ASP A 510 3.75 -13.92 0.35
C ASP A 510 3.39 -13.30 1.72
N GLN A 511 3.93 -12.13 2.08
CA GLN A 511 3.72 -11.47 3.38
C GLN A 511 2.24 -11.31 3.73
N LEU A 512 1.42 -10.83 2.78
CA LEU A 512 -0.01 -10.64 3.00
C LEU A 512 -0.75 -11.96 3.28
N ALA A 513 -0.31 -13.06 2.68
CA ALA A 513 -0.86 -14.39 2.94
C ALA A 513 -0.56 -14.88 4.37
N GLY A 514 0.51 -14.38 5.00
CA GLY A 514 0.84 -14.65 6.40
C GLY A 514 -0.26 -14.25 7.39
N PHE A 515 -1.00 -13.16 7.10
CA PHE A 515 -2.14 -12.72 7.92
C PHE A 515 -3.36 -13.65 7.83
N VAL A 516 -3.44 -14.50 6.81
CA VAL A 516 -4.56 -15.42 6.63
C VAL A 516 -4.32 -16.64 7.54
N TRP A 517 -5.17 -16.81 8.55
CA TRP A 517 -5.22 -18.00 9.41
C TRP A 517 -6.44 -18.88 9.15
N SER A 518 -7.46 -18.34 8.47
CA SER A 518 -8.76 -18.99 8.25
C SER A 518 -8.80 -19.83 6.96
N TRP A 519 -9.13 -19.24 5.82
CA TRP A 519 -9.43 -19.93 4.58
C TRP A 519 -8.21 -20.54 3.89
N SER A 520 -8.40 -21.69 3.23
CA SER A 520 -7.43 -22.24 2.28
C SER A 520 -7.25 -21.29 1.08
N TYR A 521 -6.10 -21.36 0.42
CA TYR A 521 -5.88 -20.57 -0.81
C TYR A 521 -6.97 -20.87 -1.86
N GLY A 522 -7.56 -19.82 -2.43
CA GLY A 522 -8.69 -19.93 -3.38
C GLY A 522 -10.07 -20.05 -2.72
N GLN A 523 -10.16 -20.07 -1.39
CA GLN A 523 -11.40 -20.09 -0.62
C GLN A 523 -11.67 -18.71 0.04
N PRO A 524 -12.92 -18.41 0.44
CA PRO A 524 -14.12 -19.20 0.17
C PRO A 524 -14.53 -19.20 -1.29
N LEU A 525 -15.11 -20.30 -1.77
CA LEU A 525 -15.80 -20.33 -3.06
C LEU A 525 -17.16 -19.64 -2.97
N SER A 526 -17.58 -18.98 -4.05
CA SER A 526 -18.95 -18.51 -4.22
C SER A 526 -19.72 -19.60 -4.99
N SER A 527 -20.42 -20.48 -4.26
CA SER A 527 -21.08 -21.66 -4.84
C SER A 527 -22.43 -21.91 -4.19
N PRO A 528 -23.52 -22.08 -4.96
CA PRO A 528 -24.83 -22.45 -4.42
C PRO A 528 -24.87 -23.91 -3.92
N ALA A 529 -23.88 -24.73 -4.26
CA ALA A 529 -23.79 -26.12 -3.81
C ALA A 529 -22.89 -26.31 -2.57
N GLN A 530 -22.01 -25.34 -2.29
CA GLN A 530 -21.04 -25.41 -1.20
C GLN A 530 -21.15 -24.13 -0.36
N GLN A 531 -22.08 -24.15 0.60
CA GLN A 531 -22.46 -22.98 1.39
C GLN A 531 -22.16 -23.13 2.88
N CYS A 532 -21.52 -24.22 3.30
CA CYS A 532 -21.21 -24.48 4.70
C CYS A 532 -19.70 -24.63 4.89
N ALA A 533 -19.14 -24.02 5.93
CA ALA A 533 -17.70 -24.03 6.17
C ALA A 533 -17.29 -25.27 6.97
N VAL A 534 -16.20 -25.90 6.55
CA VAL A 534 -15.50 -26.93 7.32
C VAL A 534 -14.14 -26.42 7.77
N HIS A 535 -13.63 -27.00 8.86
CA HIS A 535 -12.27 -26.79 9.33
C HIS A 535 -11.43 -28.05 9.07
N ASN A 536 -10.50 -27.96 8.13
CA ASN A 536 -9.65 -29.08 7.65
C ASN A 536 -8.49 -29.38 8.60
N GLY A 537 -7.84 -30.54 8.44
CA GLY A 537 -6.76 -31.02 9.33
C GLY A 537 -5.61 -30.04 9.53
N ASP A 538 -5.27 -29.28 8.48
CA ASP A 538 -4.26 -28.22 8.48
C ASP A 538 -4.69 -26.95 9.24
N GLY A 539 -5.97 -26.86 9.61
CA GLY A 539 -6.58 -25.70 10.26
C GLY A 539 -7.26 -24.73 9.31
N ARG A 540 -7.30 -25.03 8.01
CA ARG A 540 -7.84 -24.12 7.01
C ARG A 540 -9.33 -24.34 6.78
N PHE A 541 -10.03 -23.26 6.47
CA PHE A 541 -11.45 -23.28 6.18
C PHE A 541 -11.66 -23.61 4.70
N GLN A 542 -12.73 -24.35 4.42
CA GLN A 542 -13.13 -24.69 3.07
C GLN A 542 -14.65 -24.72 2.95
N ALA A 543 -15.16 -24.22 1.82
CA ALA A 543 -16.58 -24.32 1.49
C ALA A 543 -16.94 -25.77 1.11
N GLU A 544 -18.02 -26.28 1.69
CA GLU A 544 -18.47 -27.66 1.56
C GLU A 544 -20.00 -27.74 1.40
N ALA A 545 -20.44 -28.82 0.77
CA ALA A 545 -21.87 -29.12 0.66
C ALA A 545 -22.46 -29.41 2.03
N CYS A 546 -23.46 -28.62 2.46
CA CYS A 546 -24.05 -28.69 3.80
C CYS A 546 -24.64 -30.07 4.20
N GLY A 547 -24.86 -30.96 3.22
CA GLY A 547 -25.36 -32.31 3.41
C GLY A 547 -24.31 -33.37 3.75
N GLN A 548 -23.01 -33.04 3.81
CA GLN A 548 -21.97 -33.97 4.26
C GLN A 548 -22.15 -34.36 5.74
N PHE A 549 -21.66 -35.53 6.13
CA PHE A 549 -21.70 -35.99 7.51
C PHE A 549 -20.34 -35.78 8.18
N LEU A 550 -20.25 -34.76 9.03
CA LEU A 550 -19.04 -34.42 9.78
C LEU A 550 -19.38 -34.16 11.25
N PRO A 551 -18.42 -34.36 12.18
CA PRO A 551 -18.54 -33.84 13.55
C PRO A 551 -18.59 -32.31 13.56
N TYR A 552 -18.94 -31.70 14.70
CA TYR A 552 -19.16 -30.27 14.86
C TYR A 552 -18.15 -29.67 15.83
N ALA A 553 -17.69 -28.44 15.56
CA ALA A 553 -16.89 -27.65 16.49
C ALA A 553 -17.80 -26.97 17.54
N CYS A 554 -17.67 -27.39 18.79
CA CYS A 554 -18.45 -26.87 19.91
C CYS A 554 -17.54 -26.01 20.81
N GLN A 555 -17.91 -24.75 21.06
CA GLN A 555 -17.16 -23.83 21.90
C GLN A 555 -17.85 -23.65 23.25
N ALA A 556 -17.12 -23.93 24.33
CA ALA A 556 -17.54 -23.73 25.70
C ALA A 556 -16.53 -22.84 26.46
N PRO A 557 -16.85 -22.35 27.67
CA PRO A 557 -15.93 -21.51 28.45
C PRO A 557 -14.59 -22.20 28.79
N ASP A 558 -14.57 -23.53 28.83
CA ASP A 558 -13.37 -24.34 29.10
C ASP A 558 -12.58 -24.72 27.82
N GLY A 559 -13.09 -24.39 26.63
CA GLY A 559 -12.38 -24.56 25.37
C GLY A 559 -13.22 -25.14 24.22
N TRP A 560 -12.51 -25.64 23.21
CA TRP A 560 -13.11 -26.31 22.06
C TRP A 560 -13.32 -27.81 22.34
N HIS A 561 -14.50 -28.29 22.01
CA HIS A 561 -14.90 -29.69 22.07
C HIS A 561 -15.39 -30.15 20.69
N ILE A 562 -15.22 -31.44 20.41
CA ILE A 562 -15.75 -32.07 19.19
C ILE A 562 -16.97 -32.90 19.58
N SER A 563 -18.08 -32.71 18.86
CA SER A 563 -19.30 -33.50 19.06
C SER A 563 -19.03 -35.01 19.02
N SER A 564 -19.72 -35.76 19.89
CA SER A 564 -19.58 -37.23 19.97
C SER A 564 -20.10 -37.98 18.74
N GLY A 565 -20.87 -37.32 17.87
CA GLY A 565 -21.38 -37.86 16.61
C GLY A 565 -21.18 -36.90 15.44
N ALA A 566 -21.38 -37.43 14.23
CA ALA A 566 -21.33 -36.67 12.98
C ALA A 566 -22.72 -36.54 12.36
N GLY A 567 -22.94 -35.45 11.61
CA GLY A 567 -24.20 -35.21 10.93
C GLY A 567 -24.11 -34.12 9.87
N GLN A 568 -25.26 -33.80 9.27
CA GLN A 568 -25.39 -32.67 8.35
C GLN A 568 -25.30 -31.35 9.08
N PHE A 569 -24.91 -30.28 8.37
CA PHE A 569 -24.64 -28.97 8.97
C PHE A 569 -25.74 -28.50 9.95
N GLY A 570 -27.02 -28.59 9.54
CA GLY A 570 -28.14 -28.10 10.33
C GLY A 570 -28.37 -28.81 11.68
N GLY A 571 -27.69 -29.94 11.94
CA GLY A 571 -27.72 -30.63 13.23
C GLY A 571 -26.79 -30.02 14.29
N GLY A 572 -25.91 -29.08 13.93
CA GLY A 572 -24.81 -28.65 14.80
C GLY A 572 -25.24 -28.05 16.13
N ALA A 573 -26.28 -27.20 16.13
CA ALA A 573 -26.79 -26.60 17.37
C ALA A 573 -27.25 -27.65 18.39
N LEU A 574 -27.89 -28.73 17.94
CA LEU A 574 -28.32 -29.83 18.80
C LEU A 574 -27.14 -30.72 19.22
N ALA A 575 -26.22 -31.00 18.28
CA ALA A 575 -25.07 -31.87 18.54
C ALA A 575 -24.11 -31.29 19.58
N CYS A 576 -24.05 -29.96 19.72
CA CYS A 576 -23.21 -29.29 20.72
C CYS A 576 -23.86 -29.13 22.10
N VAL A 577 -25.14 -29.51 22.29
CA VAL A 577 -25.81 -29.39 23.61
C VAL A 577 -25.03 -30.17 24.67
N GLY A 578 -24.65 -29.47 25.75
CA GLY A 578 -23.85 -30.05 26.85
C GLY A 578 -22.33 -30.05 26.61
N GLN A 579 -21.86 -29.64 25.42
CA GLN A 579 -20.45 -29.49 25.07
C GLN A 579 -20.07 -28.07 24.63
N GLY A 580 -21.05 -27.16 24.54
CA GLY A 580 -20.85 -25.76 24.16
C GLY A 580 -21.86 -25.28 23.13
N ALA A 581 -21.53 -24.19 22.45
CA ALA A 581 -22.26 -23.69 21.30
C ALA A 581 -21.60 -24.15 19.99
N PHE A 582 -22.39 -24.52 18.98
CA PHE A 582 -21.85 -24.72 17.64
C PHE A 582 -21.29 -23.40 17.12
N ALA A 583 -19.99 -23.36 16.82
CA ALA A 583 -19.24 -22.11 16.65
C ALA A 583 -18.18 -22.18 15.54
N VAL A 584 -17.52 -21.05 15.30
CA VAL A 584 -16.42 -20.86 14.35
C VAL A 584 -15.27 -20.11 15.05
N PRO A 585 -14.00 -20.50 14.89
CA PRO A 585 -12.90 -19.72 15.48
C PRO A 585 -12.81 -18.36 14.82
N ARG A 586 -12.58 -17.33 15.64
CA ARG A 586 -12.62 -15.92 15.24
C ARG A 586 -11.24 -15.25 15.26
N THR A 587 -10.21 -15.96 15.70
CA THR A 587 -8.80 -15.54 15.71
C THR A 587 -7.90 -16.73 15.34
N GLY A 588 -6.67 -16.46 14.91
CA GLY A 588 -5.67 -17.48 14.64
C GLY A 588 -5.33 -18.32 15.87
N TYR A 589 -5.34 -17.74 17.06
CA TYR A 589 -5.19 -18.47 18.32
C TYR A 589 -6.34 -19.45 18.57
N GLN A 590 -7.60 -19.00 18.43
CA GLN A 590 -8.76 -19.89 18.56
C GLN A 590 -8.74 -21.00 17.50
N ASN A 591 -8.21 -20.71 16.31
CA ASN A 591 -8.04 -21.69 15.24
C ASN A 591 -7.08 -22.82 15.66
N GLU A 592 -5.93 -22.48 16.25
CA GLU A 592 -4.97 -23.47 16.75
C GLU A 592 -5.53 -24.31 17.92
N LEU A 593 -6.32 -23.69 18.81
CA LEU A 593 -7.01 -24.44 19.86
C LEU A 593 -8.02 -25.45 19.30
N LEU A 594 -8.75 -25.10 18.24
CA LEU A 594 -9.65 -26.04 17.57
C LEU A 594 -8.88 -27.17 16.87
N LYS A 595 -7.71 -26.89 16.27
CA LYS A 595 -6.83 -27.93 15.72
C LYS A 595 -6.40 -28.92 16.80
N ALA A 596 -6.02 -28.42 17.98
CA ALA A 596 -5.65 -29.26 19.12
C ALA A 596 -6.83 -30.13 19.60
N ALA A 597 -8.03 -29.56 19.72
CA ALA A 597 -9.24 -30.31 20.10
C ALA A 597 -9.59 -31.41 19.10
N LYS A 598 -9.47 -31.14 17.79
CA LYS A 598 -9.65 -32.15 16.74
C LYS A 598 -8.63 -33.28 16.83
N ALA A 599 -7.35 -32.94 17.04
CA ALA A 599 -6.29 -33.94 17.20
C ALA A 599 -6.54 -34.85 18.41
N GLN A 600 -6.99 -34.29 19.53
CA GLN A 600 -7.37 -35.07 20.73
C GLN A 600 -8.57 -35.98 20.48
N ALA A 601 -9.54 -35.53 19.69
CA ALA A 601 -10.71 -36.33 19.29
C ALA A 601 -10.42 -37.33 18.15
N GLY A 602 -9.22 -37.30 17.55
CA GLY A 602 -8.87 -38.17 16.42
C GLY A 602 -9.66 -37.89 15.15
N VAL A 603 -10.11 -36.64 14.95
CA VAL A 603 -10.90 -36.23 13.78
C VAL A 603 -10.10 -35.25 12.92
N ASP A 604 -10.27 -35.34 11.59
CA ASP A 604 -9.56 -34.47 10.65
C ASP A 604 -10.38 -33.22 10.28
N ARG A 605 -11.68 -33.39 10.03
CA ARG A 605 -12.59 -32.33 9.57
C ARG A 605 -13.78 -32.20 10.51
N VAL A 606 -14.19 -30.95 10.75
CA VAL A 606 -15.42 -30.63 11.51
C VAL A 606 -16.17 -29.50 10.85
N TRP A 607 -17.48 -29.45 11.05
CA TRP A 607 -18.30 -28.30 10.71
C TRP A 607 -17.92 -27.08 11.57
N LEU A 608 -17.97 -25.91 10.95
CA LEU A 608 -17.90 -24.61 11.60
C LEU A 608 -19.26 -23.92 11.48
N ALA A 609 -19.72 -23.20 12.50
CA ALA A 609 -20.97 -22.43 12.41
C ALA A 609 -20.82 -21.17 11.54
N TYR A 610 -20.53 -21.36 10.26
CA TYR A 610 -20.24 -20.32 9.29
C TYR A 610 -20.76 -20.73 7.91
N THR A 611 -21.62 -19.89 7.32
CA THR A 611 -22.36 -20.22 6.09
C THR A 611 -22.38 -19.08 5.10
N ALA A 612 -22.42 -19.41 3.82
CA ALA A 612 -22.55 -18.45 2.73
C ALA A 612 -24.02 -18.12 2.45
N GLY A 613 -24.33 -16.83 2.31
CA GLY A 613 -25.53 -16.37 1.61
C GLY A 613 -25.45 -16.66 0.10
N ASN A 614 -26.57 -16.49 -0.60
CA ASN A 614 -26.61 -16.61 -2.06
C ASN A 614 -25.87 -15.48 -2.79
N ASP A 615 -25.53 -14.41 -2.07
CA ASP A 615 -24.69 -13.29 -2.49
C ASP A 615 -23.17 -13.57 -2.34
N GLY A 616 -22.80 -14.73 -1.78
CA GLY A 616 -21.41 -15.11 -1.53
C GLY A 616 -20.80 -14.53 -0.25
N ASN A 617 -21.57 -13.79 0.54
CA ASN A 617 -21.13 -13.28 1.84
C ASN A 617 -21.24 -14.38 2.90
N TRP A 618 -20.20 -14.57 3.72
CA TRP A 618 -20.21 -15.57 4.76
C TRP A 618 -20.55 -14.96 6.11
N THR A 619 -21.47 -15.58 6.83
CA THR A 619 -21.97 -15.09 8.12
C THR A 619 -21.92 -16.18 9.17
N MET A 620 -21.64 -15.79 10.41
CA MET A 620 -21.68 -16.69 11.56
C MET A 620 -23.12 -17.17 11.77
N GLY A 621 -23.32 -18.47 11.83
CA GLY A 621 -24.66 -19.04 11.92
C GLY A 621 -24.68 -20.57 11.95
N ALA A 622 -25.66 -21.10 12.68
CA ALA A 622 -25.91 -22.54 12.80
C ALA A 622 -27.01 -23.05 11.85
N THR A 623 -27.65 -22.16 11.09
CA THR A 623 -28.74 -22.51 10.17
C THR A 623 -28.21 -22.58 8.75
N PRO A 624 -28.37 -23.70 8.03
CA PRO A 624 -27.97 -23.76 6.64
C PRO A 624 -28.83 -22.79 5.81
N PRO A 625 -28.26 -22.14 4.78
CA PRO A 625 -29.03 -21.34 3.86
C PRO A 625 -30.12 -22.19 3.18
N ALA A 626 -31.23 -21.55 2.81
CA ALA A 626 -32.31 -22.24 2.10
C ALA A 626 -31.73 -22.87 0.81
N ALA A 627 -32.02 -24.16 0.60
CA ALA A 627 -31.57 -24.85 -0.60
C ALA A 627 -31.99 -24.03 -1.84
N PRO A 628 -31.11 -23.86 -2.85
CA PRO A 628 -31.47 -23.14 -4.06
C PRO A 628 -32.75 -23.75 -4.63
N SER A 629 -33.78 -22.92 -4.83
CA SER A 629 -35.02 -23.37 -5.46
C SER A 629 -34.66 -24.05 -6.77
N ALA A 630 -35.06 -25.32 -6.92
CA ALA A 630 -34.84 -26.05 -8.16
C ALA A 630 -35.30 -25.17 -9.33
N PRO A 631 -34.52 -25.04 -10.42
CA PRO A 631 -34.98 -24.31 -11.58
C PRO A 631 -36.32 -24.89 -11.98
N VAL A 632 -37.36 -24.05 -11.96
CA VAL A 632 -38.69 -24.42 -12.43
C VAL A 632 -38.50 -24.81 -13.89
N THR A 633 -38.49 -26.12 -14.16
CA THR A 633 -38.58 -26.62 -15.52
C THR A 633 -39.89 -26.06 -16.08
N PRO A 634 -39.87 -25.28 -17.17
CA PRO A 634 -41.10 -24.86 -17.80
C PRO A 634 -41.84 -26.13 -18.18
N SER A 635 -42.99 -26.37 -17.57
CA SER A 635 -43.89 -27.43 -17.99
C SER A 635 -44.21 -27.17 -19.46
N LEU A 636 -43.76 -28.05 -20.35
CA LEU A 636 -44.16 -28.04 -21.74
C LEU A 636 -45.70 -28.01 -21.79
N PRO A 637 -46.32 -27.08 -22.52
CA PRO A 637 -47.76 -27.09 -22.70
C PRO A 637 -48.17 -28.42 -23.35
N PRO A 638 -49.34 -28.98 -22.99
CA PRO A 638 -49.79 -30.24 -23.57
C PRO A 638 -49.89 -30.07 -25.09
N MET A 639 -49.19 -30.93 -25.84
CA MET A 639 -49.31 -30.95 -27.30
C MET A 639 -50.75 -31.27 -27.68
N LEU A 640 -51.44 -30.30 -28.29
CA LEU A 640 -52.69 -30.52 -28.99
C LEU A 640 -52.40 -31.35 -30.24
N ALA A 641 -52.80 -32.63 -30.19
CA ALA A 641 -52.88 -33.48 -31.37
C ALA A 641 -54.05 -33.02 -32.25
N SER A 642 -53.74 -32.42 -33.40
CA SER A 642 -54.68 -32.36 -34.53
C SER A 642 -53.92 -32.39 -35.84
N VAL A 643 -53.86 -33.57 -36.45
CA VAL A 643 -53.43 -33.79 -37.83
C VAL A 643 -54.66 -33.66 -38.73
N PRO A 644 -54.67 -32.82 -39.78
CA PRO A 644 -55.64 -32.94 -40.86
C PRO A 644 -55.08 -33.82 -42.00
N ALA A 645 -55.92 -34.74 -42.49
CA ALA A 645 -55.66 -35.61 -43.63
C ALA A 645 -55.58 -34.83 -44.98
N PRO A 646 -54.91 -35.37 -46.01
CA PRO A 646 -54.68 -34.66 -47.27
C PRO A 646 -55.88 -34.77 -48.22
N LEU A 647 -56.23 -33.66 -48.88
CA LEU A 647 -57.16 -33.60 -49.99
C LEU A 647 -56.38 -33.50 -51.31
N PHE A 648 -56.42 -34.56 -52.11
CA PHE A 648 -56.18 -34.51 -53.55
C PHE A 648 -57.47 -34.11 -54.27
N PRO A 649 -57.40 -33.28 -55.32
CA PRO A 649 -58.32 -33.38 -56.45
C PRO A 649 -57.57 -33.85 -57.71
N GLY A 650 -58.15 -34.82 -58.40
CA GLY A 650 -57.65 -35.38 -59.64
C GLY A 650 -57.89 -34.49 -60.87
N ARG A 651 -56.99 -34.66 -61.85
CA ARG A 651 -57.07 -34.55 -63.34
C ARG A 651 -58.10 -33.58 -63.95
N VAL A 652 -57.75 -32.80 -64.98
CA VAL A 652 -57.61 -33.19 -66.40
C VAL A 652 -57.05 -31.98 -67.19
N SER A 653 -56.42 -32.32 -68.34
CA SER A 653 -55.82 -31.52 -69.42
C SER A 653 -54.37 -31.09 -69.24
#